data_AF-A0A0Q6Q1W3-F1
#
_entry.id   AF-A0A0Q6Q1W3-F1
#
_cell.length_a   1.000
_cell.length_b   1.000
_cell.length_c   1.000
_cell.angle_alpha   90.00
_cell.angle_beta   90.00
_cell.angle_gamma   90.00
#
_symmetry.space_group_name_H-M   'P 1'
#
loop_
_entity.id
_entity.type
_entity.pdbx_description
1 polymer ?
#
loop_
_entity_poly.entity_id
_entity_poly.type
_entity_poly.pdbx_seq_one_letter_code
_entity_poly.pdbx_strand_id
1 'polypeptide(L)'
;MRAEQVAAAAALAQAQVPAPEKAAPTVAAAIALSPAPRAVAASAPPAAAASAPLDAVTVPRRSSVQVLLLTLGVVLVSVAAAFFLFIAYVIASVEVRAVMTALASVLVFGVAWMLRVRRLRGTAEGIAIVAIVLLLLDVWLVRANGLFGSGDVDASIFTGMSLLILSLVFLVVDRVTGLRVPGIAWASLAPIGIYLLVLGVLLSVQSVGTGWTALGAVGVLSLTTPLLRERPTESTIIRVAGFLATSVAIPAAIAATPGSVSVRIMAFLLLSLLWIAILLVNRGGHPFWHRYAAMAAGLTLVLAVVVPVLDTVDAGDLVWVPATCAAALAVLVAALARYSRLAAVRRAVLDAFIPIAAVAALAIMPALVLGAISYLAVLTGLGSRWRYGPLDAHDFPTSMVLGGLGWGAVLAPLCGAVLLAAALWFFGRLNTYFAFCVALLAAALLSAGALSSTAIASVVFACAAAAAIVSLVVWRTPLTVSTRVVYAATGALAVLALCSVGFSSTAVWPFSTIIAFFFVVLARMLVHRMTRASIGRGIGAFLSGGAAVIGIVFVANLPEWLSRVGSDPWAMSADGAFWTVLATAATLAALAVMTPRILPRTDAAALSLIAGVALVVAAAGVFFTPTRYGVTDSTGTRLITLGVIGLLCVLWQLMPRSAGWPQRVVFAAAAPIGLALFALELTNDALPSDAAAASALPLAAIVAAALAFVLLPLDRERAARLAWDAATVLVSLVILVTAVAVASDYLWLCLLLLALVPLLLAAGHGGVFRTTSAWRHVAWLSLPLAVAGLWSYLGRHGTAAPEPYSLPVAGLLAVLAVLVCWRRSPLTHGLVGRNALATAAAALAVLPSVFSVTADAPARPVVLVAVGAALLLVSPVLPHELRGVRLPLIASASGAVAALGAGTIRSLVLVSERGDTGFGLEGWILPGVAAAAIAASVWALRGNAPRWAAESLVVLAVAAFAVPEAAAILSGEYPTLRLLITLGLLGATHIGAVLLARAPLGRASEWVSLAVMAVLAFAAITTGHADPFEFATVPLAIALGAAGFVRLDERDSTGSWVQLGPATAVLLVPSLLADFGPSPLWRVITLGIIAIVIVIVAVLQRLQAPLLIAAGVLVVHAIAQLWPWISAAYEAVQWWLWLGIGGVILIVLAATYEKRIRDVKAFARSISSLR
;
A
#
# COMPACT_ATOMS: atom_id res chain seq x y z
N MET A 1 -74.53 -22.97 -53.45
CA MET A 1 -75.88 -23.09 -52.86
C MET A 1 -75.74 -22.73 -51.35
N ARG A 2 -76.74 -22.43 -50.54
CA ARG A 2 -77.66 -23.52 -50.20
C ARG A 2 -76.93 -24.90 -50.23
N ALA A 3 -75.73 -25.08 -49.66
CA ALA A 3 -74.62 -26.00 -50.05
C ALA A 3 -73.50 -25.32 -50.90
N GLU A 4 -72.43 -24.84 -50.26
CA GLU A 4 -71.35 -24.09 -50.90
C GLU A 4 -70.02 -24.65 -50.38
N GLN A 5 -69.31 -25.50 -51.15
CA GLN A 5 -68.36 -25.16 -52.24
C GLN A 5 -67.14 -24.35 -51.74
N VAL A 6 -65.86 -24.61 -52.04
CA VAL A 6 -65.05 -25.69 -52.64
C VAL A 6 -63.59 -25.16 -52.57
N ALA A 7 -62.61 -26.06 -52.34
CA ALA A 7 -61.20 -26.09 -52.80
C ALA A 7 -60.13 -24.98 -52.49
N ALA A 8 -59.02 -25.50 -51.93
CA ALA A 8 -57.64 -25.58 -52.48
C ALA A 8 -56.71 -24.34 -52.67
N ALA A 9 -55.57 -24.43 -51.96
CA ALA A 9 -54.17 -24.46 -52.44
C ALA A 9 -53.46 -23.25 -53.09
N ALA A 10 -52.25 -23.02 -52.55
CA ALA A 10 -50.95 -22.79 -53.21
C ALA A 10 -50.38 -21.36 -53.44
N ALA A 11 -49.09 -21.27 -53.03
CA ALA A 11 -47.93 -20.63 -53.70
C ALA A 11 -47.63 -19.10 -53.62
N LEU A 12 -46.46 -18.83 -53.04
CA LEU A 12 -45.33 -17.99 -53.48
C LEU A 12 -45.48 -16.51 -53.94
N ALA A 13 -44.63 -15.70 -53.28
CA ALA A 13 -43.82 -14.58 -53.78
C ALA A 13 -44.49 -13.22 -54.09
N GLN A 14 -44.04 -12.16 -53.41
CA GLN A 14 -43.17 -11.12 -54.00
C GLN A 14 -42.89 -9.97 -53.01
N ALA A 15 -41.67 -9.44 -53.12
CA ALA A 15 -41.15 -8.28 -52.42
C ALA A 15 -41.68 -6.96 -53.03
N GLN A 16 -41.77 -5.89 -52.23
CA GLN A 16 -41.20 -4.55 -52.53
C GLN A 16 -41.72 -3.44 -51.58
N VAL A 17 -40.75 -2.76 -50.95
CA VAL A 17 -40.72 -1.37 -50.43
C VAL A 17 -40.73 -0.41 -51.66
N PRO A 18 -41.13 0.91 -51.68
CA PRO A 18 -40.95 1.98 -50.66
C PRO A 18 -42.08 3.04 -50.48
N ALA A 19 -41.83 3.94 -49.52
CA ALA A 19 -42.49 5.22 -49.21
C ALA A 19 -42.44 6.30 -50.34
N PRO A 20 -43.21 7.41 -50.21
CA PRO A 20 -42.62 8.72 -49.85
C PRO A 20 -43.53 9.56 -48.89
N GLU A 21 -43.02 10.29 -47.89
CA GLU A 21 -42.41 11.65 -47.85
C GLU A 21 -43.40 12.84 -47.66
N LYS A 22 -43.14 13.64 -46.59
CA LYS A 22 -43.45 15.07 -46.31
C LYS A 22 -44.89 15.57 -46.06
N ALA A 23 -45.10 16.17 -44.88
CA ALA A 23 -45.34 17.62 -44.68
C ALA A 23 -45.68 17.98 -43.21
N ALA A 24 -45.13 19.09 -42.71
CA ALA A 24 -45.49 19.78 -41.45
C ALA A 24 -46.69 20.76 -41.69
N PRO A 25 -47.19 21.61 -40.76
CA PRO A 25 -46.76 21.91 -39.36
C PRO A 25 -47.90 22.22 -38.32
N THR A 26 -47.47 22.71 -37.14
CA THR A 26 -48.12 23.65 -36.17
C THR A 26 -49.06 23.19 -35.03
N VAL A 27 -48.51 23.29 -33.80
CA VAL A 27 -48.97 23.99 -32.55
C VAL A 27 -50.39 23.75 -32.00
N ALA A 28 -50.48 23.14 -30.80
CA ALA A 28 -50.99 23.74 -29.54
C ALA A 28 -51.26 22.66 -28.46
N ALA A 29 -51.12 23.04 -27.19
CA ALA A 29 -50.93 22.19 -26.02
C ALA A 29 -52.23 21.70 -25.33
N ALA A 30 -52.16 20.54 -24.62
CA ALA A 30 -52.37 20.42 -23.16
C ALA A 30 -52.51 18.96 -22.64
N ILE A 31 -51.59 18.58 -21.73
CA ILE A 31 -51.78 17.91 -20.42
C ILE A 31 -52.11 16.38 -20.33
N ALA A 32 -51.26 15.70 -19.52
CA ALA A 32 -51.45 14.47 -18.69
C ALA A 32 -51.69 13.12 -19.38
N LEU A 33 -51.38 11.93 -18.84
CA LEU A 33 -50.53 11.38 -17.76
C LEU A 33 -50.51 9.85 -18.05
N SER A 34 -49.32 9.23 -17.89
CA SER A 34 -49.00 7.82 -17.60
C SER A 34 -49.91 6.63 -18.00
N PRO A 35 -49.31 5.49 -18.40
CA PRO A 35 -49.86 4.16 -18.14
C PRO A 35 -49.08 3.41 -17.04
N ALA A 36 -49.82 2.81 -16.10
CA ALA A 36 -49.40 1.65 -15.29
C ALA A 36 -49.34 0.39 -16.20
N PRO A 37 -48.93 -0.85 -15.81
CA PRO A 37 -49.36 -1.52 -14.55
C PRO A 37 -48.49 -2.69 -13.98
N ARG A 38 -48.90 -3.16 -12.79
CA ARG A 38 -49.21 -4.56 -12.35
C ARG A 38 -48.66 -4.97 -10.98
N ALA A 39 -49.54 -5.68 -10.26
CA ALA A 39 -49.53 -6.00 -8.84
C ALA A 39 -49.31 -7.50 -8.57
N VAL A 40 -49.17 -7.83 -7.27
CA VAL A 40 -49.49 -9.07 -6.48
C VAL A 40 -48.40 -9.20 -5.38
N ALA A 41 -48.62 -9.46 -4.08
CA ALA A 41 -49.73 -9.98 -3.27
C ALA A 41 -49.69 -9.39 -1.83
N ALA A 42 -50.80 -9.53 -1.11
CA ALA A 42 -51.09 -8.94 0.20
C ALA A 42 -50.98 -9.94 1.38
N SER A 43 -50.68 -9.41 2.57
CA SER A 43 -51.09 -9.96 3.88
C SER A 43 -51.41 -8.79 4.82
N ALA A 44 -52.67 -8.70 5.28
CA ALA A 44 -53.25 -7.60 6.04
C ALA A 44 -52.95 -7.63 7.56
N PRO A 45 -53.02 -6.48 8.26
CA PRO A 45 -53.22 -6.40 9.72
C PRO A 45 -54.64 -5.87 10.10
N PRO A 46 -55.19 -6.16 11.30
CA PRO A 46 -56.35 -5.46 11.81
C PRO A 46 -56.00 -4.37 12.84
N ALA A 47 -56.55 -3.19 12.56
CA ALA A 47 -57.14 -2.15 13.41
C ALA A 47 -56.71 -1.85 14.87
N ALA A 48 -56.62 -0.53 15.09
CA ALA A 48 -57.03 0.27 16.25
C ALA A 48 -56.04 0.52 17.40
N ALA A 49 -55.44 1.72 17.39
CA ALA A 49 -55.50 2.65 18.53
C ALA A 49 -55.20 4.09 18.08
N ALA A 50 -56.05 5.00 18.54
CA ALA A 50 -56.10 6.44 18.30
C ALA A 50 -54.76 7.17 18.20
N SER A 51 -54.59 7.94 17.11
CA SER A 51 -53.67 9.06 17.08
C SER A 51 -54.22 10.19 17.96
N ALA A 52 -53.76 10.23 19.21
CA ALA A 52 -53.71 11.49 19.94
C ALA A 52 -52.71 12.43 19.24
N PRO A 53 -52.99 13.73 19.09
CA PRO A 53 -51.96 14.67 18.68
C PRO A 53 -50.93 14.75 19.82
N LEU A 54 -49.73 14.19 19.59
CA LEU A 54 -48.58 14.52 20.42
C LEU A 54 -48.32 16.00 20.23
N ASP A 55 -48.60 16.76 21.29
CA ASP A 55 -48.17 18.13 21.47
C ASP A 55 -46.76 18.29 20.92
N ALA A 56 -46.66 19.05 19.83
CA ALA A 56 -45.40 19.60 19.41
C ALA A 56 -44.89 20.44 20.59
N VAL A 57 -43.95 19.88 21.35
CA VAL A 57 -43.16 20.64 22.32
C VAL A 57 -42.46 21.72 21.50
N THR A 58 -43.09 22.88 21.47
CA THR A 58 -42.58 24.10 20.90
C THR A 58 -41.33 24.44 21.70
N VAL A 59 -40.17 24.08 21.15
CA VAL A 59 -38.90 24.62 21.65
C VAL A 59 -39.06 26.15 21.57
N PRO A 60 -38.92 26.89 22.68
CA PRO A 60 -39.12 28.32 22.66
C PRO A 60 -38.08 28.92 21.71
N ARG A 61 -38.56 29.55 20.63
CA ARG A 61 -37.76 30.41 19.77
C ARG A 61 -37.24 31.54 20.65
N ARG A 62 -35.99 31.40 21.12
CA ARG A 62 -35.30 32.46 21.86
C ARG A 62 -35.25 33.68 20.95
N SER A 63 -35.76 34.81 21.43
CA SER A 63 -35.83 36.03 20.64
C SER A 63 -34.42 36.46 20.23
N SER A 64 -34.26 36.84 18.97
CA SER A 64 -33.06 37.47 18.44
C SER A 64 -32.62 38.67 19.30
N VAL A 65 -33.56 39.32 19.98
CA VAL A 65 -33.35 40.41 20.95
C VAL A 65 -32.61 39.93 22.21
N GLN A 66 -32.91 38.75 22.73
CA GLN A 66 -32.21 38.20 23.91
C GLN A 66 -30.77 37.82 23.57
N VAL A 67 -30.52 37.32 22.35
CA VAL A 67 -29.15 37.06 21.85
C VAL A 67 -28.42 38.38 21.59
N LEU A 68 -29.09 39.39 21.03
CA LEU A 68 -28.55 40.72 20.75
C LEU A 68 -28.17 41.47 22.05
N LEU A 69 -29.03 41.44 23.07
CA LEU A 69 -28.75 41.99 24.40
C LEU A 69 -27.61 41.24 25.11
N LEU A 70 -27.52 39.91 24.96
CA LEU A 70 -26.41 39.14 25.51
C LEU A 70 -25.08 39.47 24.81
N THR A 71 -25.09 39.58 23.48
CA THR A 71 -23.90 39.98 22.71
C THR A 71 -23.51 41.42 22.98
N LEU A 72 -24.47 42.33 23.14
CA LEU A 72 -24.22 43.73 23.47
C LEU A 72 -23.65 43.87 24.88
N GLY A 73 -24.18 43.13 25.86
CA GLY A 73 -23.64 43.08 27.22
C GLY A 73 -22.22 42.51 27.27
N VAL A 74 -21.95 41.44 26.53
CA VAL A 74 -20.58 40.89 26.41
C VAL A 74 -19.65 41.89 25.72
N VAL A 75 -20.11 42.60 24.69
CA VAL A 75 -19.33 43.65 24.02
C VAL A 75 -19.07 44.83 24.96
N LEU A 76 -20.05 45.30 25.72
CA LEU A 76 -19.88 46.41 26.67
C LEU A 76 -18.92 46.05 27.81
N VAL A 77 -19.02 44.82 28.33
CA VAL A 77 -18.09 44.28 29.33
C VAL A 77 -16.70 44.09 28.74
N SER A 78 -16.58 43.66 27.48
CA SER A 78 -15.29 43.53 26.79
C SER A 78 -14.64 44.88 26.51
N VAL A 79 -15.43 45.91 26.17
CA VAL A 79 -14.96 47.29 25.99
C VAL A 79 -14.54 47.90 27.32
N ALA A 80 -15.33 47.71 28.39
CA ALA A 80 -14.95 48.15 29.73
C ALA A 80 -13.68 47.45 30.22
N ALA A 81 -13.55 46.14 29.98
CA ALA A 81 -12.34 45.38 30.28
C ALA A 81 -11.14 45.87 29.45
N ALA A 82 -11.32 46.18 28.16
CA ALA A 82 -10.28 46.73 27.31
C ALA A 82 -9.83 48.13 27.76
N PHE A 83 -10.76 48.97 28.20
CA PHE A 83 -10.47 50.30 28.73
C PHE A 83 -9.72 50.23 30.07
N PHE A 84 -10.12 49.32 30.97
CA PHE A 84 -9.41 49.04 32.21
C PHE A 84 -8.02 48.45 31.94
N LEU A 85 -7.90 47.54 30.97
CA LEU A 85 -6.64 46.96 30.54
C LEU A 85 -5.71 48.03 29.96
N PHE A 86 -6.24 48.97 29.18
CA PHE A 86 -5.50 50.11 28.62
C PHE A 86 -4.99 51.07 29.70
N ILE A 87 -5.83 51.43 30.68
CA ILE A 87 -5.41 52.27 31.82
C ILE A 87 -4.36 51.54 32.68
N ALA A 88 -4.57 50.25 32.95
CA ALA A 88 -3.57 49.43 33.63
C ALA A 88 -2.26 49.36 32.85
N TYR A 89 -2.31 49.36 31.51
CA TYR A 89 -1.11 49.32 30.67
C TYR A 89 -0.24 50.58 30.78
N VAL A 90 -0.85 51.73 31.06
CA VAL A 90 -0.18 53.04 31.13
C VAL A 90 0.36 53.35 32.53
N ILE A 91 -0.28 52.85 33.59
CA ILE A 91 0.03 53.26 34.98
C ILE A 91 0.73 52.15 35.79
N ALA A 92 0.47 50.87 35.48
CA ALA A 92 0.91 49.76 36.31
C ALA A 92 2.17 49.08 35.77
N SER A 93 3.08 48.72 36.68
CA SER A 93 4.21 47.84 36.36
C SER A 93 3.71 46.50 35.80
N VAL A 94 4.53 45.82 35.02
CA VAL A 94 4.12 44.59 34.33
C VAL A 94 3.63 43.51 35.31
N GLU A 95 4.19 43.48 36.51
CA GLU A 95 3.79 42.65 37.66
C GLU A 95 2.37 42.97 38.14
N VAL A 96 2.07 44.25 38.36
CA VAL A 96 0.75 44.70 38.82
C VAL A 96 -0.30 44.40 37.74
N ARG A 97 0.03 44.51 36.46
CA ARG A 97 -0.87 44.16 35.35
C ARG A 97 -1.29 42.69 35.39
N ALA A 98 -0.34 41.77 35.59
CA ALA A 98 -0.60 40.32 35.71
C ALA A 98 -1.48 39.97 36.93
N VAL A 99 -1.26 40.65 38.06
CA VAL A 99 -2.08 40.44 39.27
C VAL A 99 -3.52 40.95 39.06
N MET A 100 -3.68 42.11 38.39
CA MET A 100 -5.00 42.66 38.11
C MET A 100 -5.82 41.80 37.15
N THR A 101 -5.20 41.22 36.11
CA THR A 101 -5.86 40.30 35.17
C THR A 101 -6.26 38.98 35.84
N ALA A 102 -5.43 38.47 36.76
CA ALA A 102 -5.78 37.29 37.57
C ALA A 102 -6.98 37.58 38.51
N LEU A 103 -6.98 38.72 39.20
CA LEU A 103 -8.10 39.18 40.03
C LEU A 103 -9.40 39.37 39.21
N ALA A 104 -9.29 39.98 38.03
CA ALA A 104 -10.42 40.12 37.11
C ALA A 104 -11.00 38.76 36.72
N SER A 105 -10.15 37.76 36.48
CA SER A 105 -10.58 36.40 36.14
C SER A 105 -11.35 35.71 37.27
N VAL A 106 -10.93 35.89 38.53
CA VAL A 106 -11.66 35.42 39.72
C VAL A 106 -13.04 36.08 39.81
N LEU A 107 -13.10 37.39 39.57
CA LEU A 107 -14.35 38.16 39.60
C LEU A 107 -15.31 37.72 38.49
N VAL A 108 -14.79 37.46 37.28
CA VAL A 108 -15.55 36.91 36.16
C VAL A 108 -16.08 35.50 36.46
N PHE A 109 -15.31 34.63 37.12
CA PHE A 109 -15.82 33.34 37.59
C PHE A 109 -16.91 33.49 38.67
N GLY A 110 -16.78 34.46 39.58
CA GLY A 110 -17.81 34.81 40.56
C GLY A 110 -19.12 35.23 39.90
N VAL A 111 -19.04 36.08 38.86
CA VAL A 111 -20.21 36.48 38.06
C VAL A 111 -20.81 35.28 37.32
N ALA A 112 -19.99 34.43 36.70
CA ALA A 112 -20.47 33.22 36.04
C ALA A 112 -21.19 32.27 37.02
N TRP A 113 -20.66 32.09 38.22
CA TRP A 113 -21.27 31.30 39.29
C TRP A 113 -22.61 31.90 39.75
N MET A 114 -22.66 33.21 40.00
CA MET A 114 -23.89 33.91 40.38
C MET A 114 -24.99 33.78 39.31
N LEU A 115 -24.64 33.93 38.03
CA LEU A 115 -25.57 33.77 36.91
C LEU A 115 -26.10 32.33 36.82
N ARG A 116 -25.27 31.34 37.12
CA ARG A 116 -25.71 29.94 37.20
C ARG A 116 -26.71 29.72 38.34
N VAL A 117 -26.45 30.26 39.53
CA VAL A 117 -27.37 30.14 40.68
C VAL A 117 -28.74 30.73 40.33
N ARG A 118 -28.76 31.78 39.50
CA ARG A 118 -29.98 32.38 38.90
C ARG A 118 -30.55 31.62 37.69
N ARG A 119 -30.13 30.37 37.47
CA ARG A 119 -30.57 29.46 36.37
C ARG A 119 -30.23 29.91 34.94
N LEU A 120 -29.33 30.88 34.75
CA LEU A 120 -28.87 31.33 33.42
C LEU A 120 -27.65 30.54 32.92
N ARG A 121 -27.81 29.21 32.75
CA ARG A 121 -26.69 28.28 32.48
C ARG A 121 -25.89 28.61 31.21
N GLY A 122 -26.55 28.93 30.10
CA GLY A 122 -25.83 29.18 28.83
C GLY A 122 -24.92 30.42 28.89
N THR A 123 -25.38 31.48 29.54
CA THR A 123 -24.63 32.73 29.73
C THR A 123 -23.49 32.56 30.72
N ALA A 124 -23.74 31.83 31.82
CA ALA A 124 -22.71 31.50 32.80
C ALA A 124 -21.53 30.73 32.19
N GLU A 125 -21.81 29.71 31.36
CA GLU A 125 -20.76 28.95 30.66
C GLU A 125 -19.99 29.83 29.65
N GLY A 126 -20.69 30.73 28.94
CA GLY A 126 -20.05 31.67 28.00
C GLY A 126 -19.10 32.66 28.68
N ILE A 127 -19.47 33.18 29.86
CA ILE A 127 -18.62 34.09 30.64
C ILE A 127 -17.44 33.35 31.28
N ALA A 128 -17.64 32.10 31.71
CA ALA A 128 -16.57 31.26 32.24
C ALA A 128 -15.44 31.02 31.23
N ILE A 129 -15.74 30.96 29.93
CA ILE A 129 -14.72 30.86 28.86
C ILE A 129 -13.78 32.07 28.87
N VAL A 130 -14.31 33.28 29.09
CA VAL A 130 -13.50 34.51 29.10
C VAL A 130 -12.49 34.47 30.26
N ALA A 131 -12.92 34.06 31.46
CA ALA A 131 -12.02 33.91 32.60
C ALA A 131 -10.88 32.90 32.35
N ILE A 132 -11.18 31.79 31.66
CA ILE A 132 -10.17 30.78 31.30
C ILE A 132 -9.14 31.36 30.33
N VAL A 133 -9.58 32.10 29.32
CA VAL A 133 -8.69 32.72 28.32
C VAL A 133 -7.79 33.78 28.97
N LEU A 134 -8.33 34.61 29.86
CA LEU A 134 -7.56 35.61 30.59
C LEU A 134 -6.45 34.97 31.44
N LEU A 135 -6.77 33.91 32.19
CA LEU A 135 -5.76 33.20 32.99
C LEU A 135 -4.68 32.50 32.15
N LEU A 136 -5.02 32.00 30.96
CA LEU A 136 -4.01 31.45 30.04
C LEU A 136 -3.12 32.55 29.46
N LEU A 137 -3.68 33.73 29.17
CA LEU A 137 -2.93 34.89 28.72
C LEU A 137 -1.97 35.40 29.81
N ASP A 138 -2.37 35.33 31.08
CA ASP A 138 -1.52 35.69 32.22
C ASP A 138 -0.27 34.81 32.33
N VAL A 139 -0.40 33.50 32.08
CA VAL A 139 0.77 32.59 32.07
C VAL A 139 1.81 33.04 31.02
N TRP A 140 1.34 33.40 29.84
CA TRP A 140 2.20 33.94 28.79
C TRP A 140 2.79 35.30 29.19
N LEU A 141 1.99 36.19 29.77
CA LEU A 141 2.43 37.53 30.20
C LEU A 141 3.52 37.45 31.26
N VAL A 142 3.38 36.55 32.24
CA VAL A 142 4.39 36.29 33.29
C VAL A 142 5.70 35.86 32.65
N ARG A 143 5.67 34.87 31.75
CA ARG A 143 6.89 34.36 31.08
C ARG A 143 7.54 35.40 30.18
N ALA A 144 6.77 36.08 29.34
CA ALA A 144 7.27 37.02 28.35
C ALA A 144 8.00 38.22 28.98
N ASN A 145 7.64 38.58 30.21
CA ASN A 145 8.24 39.70 30.94
C ASN A 145 9.19 39.24 32.07
N GLY A 146 9.50 37.95 32.18
CA GLY A 146 10.43 37.42 33.18
C GLY A 146 9.98 37.63 34.64
N LEU A 147 8.68 37.80 34.88
CA LEU A 147 8.15 38.17 36.20
C LEU A 147 8.39 37.06 37.22
N PHE A 148 8.71 37.43 38.47
CA PHE A 148 8.99 36.48 39.56
C PHE A 148 10.14 35.50 39.26
N GLY A 149 11.14 35.90 38.46
CA GLY A 149 12.24 35.03 38.06
C GLY A 149 11.81 33.93 37.08
N SER A 150 10.64 34.07 36.44
CA SER A 150 10.17 33.07 35.47
C SER A 150 11.08 32.89 34.27
N GLY A 151 11.94 33.88 33.98
CA GLY A 151 12.93 33.82 32.91
C GLY A 151 14.05 32.80 33.16
N ASP A 152 14.37 32.54 34.44
CA ASP A 152 15.50 31.70 34.85
C ASP A 152 15.16 30.19 34.84
N VAL A 153 13.87 29.87 34.78
CA VAL A 153 13.37 28.49 34.72
C VAL A 153 13.30 28.03 33.26
N ASP A 154 13.57 26.75 32.99
CA ASP A 154 13.33 26.18 31.64
C ASP A 154 11.88 26.44 31.18
N ALA A 155 11.71 26.75 29.89
CA ALA A 155 10.42 27.13 29.33
C ALA A 155 9.37 26.01 29.45
N SER A 156 9.80 24.74 29.33
CA SER A 156 8.93 23.58 29.43
C SER A 156 8.49 23.35 30.87
N ILE A 157 9.42 23.49 31.83
CA ILE A 157 9.13 23.37 33.27
C ILE A 157 8.14 24.45 33.72
N PHE A 158 8.41 25.72 33.37
CA PHE A 158 7.52 26.83 33.73
C PHE A 158 6.12 26.62 33.17
N THR A 159 6.02 26.37 31.85
CA THR A 159 4.73 26.18 31.18
C THR A 159 3.98 24.97 31.74
N GLY A 160 4.69 23.86 31.97
CA GLY A 160 4.13 22.65 32.56
C GLY A 160 3.55 22.89 33.95
N MET A 161 4.31 23.54 34.84
CA MET A 161 3.83 23.90 36.19
C MET A 161 2.63 24.83 36.13
N SER A 162 2.69 25.90 35.33
CA SER A 162 1.60 26.88 35.21
C SER A 162 0.30 26.22 34.72
N LEU A 163 0.38 25.34 33.73
CA LEU A 163 -0.80 24.62 33.22
C LEU A 163 -1.37 23.63 34.25
N LEU A 164 -0.54 23.00 35.07
CA LEU A 164 -1.01 22.13 36.15
C LEU A 164 -1.67 22.91 37.29
N ILE A 165 -1.11 24.06 37.65
CA ILE A 165 -1.72 24.98 38.62
C ILE A 165 -3.08 25.46 38.09
N LEU A 166 -3.15 25.91 36.82
CA LEU A 166 -4.42 26.30 36.21
C LEU A 166 -5.41 25.14 36.13
N SER A 167 -4.96 23.94 35.81
CA SER A 167 -5.81 22.74 35.83
C SER A 167 -6.37 22.48 37.24
N LEU A 168 -5.56 22.59 38.29
CA LEU A 168 -6.01 22.47 39.67
C LEU A 168 -7.03 23.56 40.03
N VAL A 169 -6.78 24.82 39.66
CA VAL A 169 -7.70 25.95 39.87
C VAL A 169 -9.03 25.68 39.17
N PHE A 170 -9.01 25.25 37.90
CA PHE A 170 -10.23 24.94 37.15
C PHE A 170 -10.97 23.73 37.70
N LEU A 171 -10.27 22.73 38.25
CA LEU A 171 -10.87 21.61 38.97
C LEU A 171 -11.59 22.10 40.24
N VAL A 172 -10.96 22.98 41.03
CA VAL A 172 -11.58 23.56 42.22
C VAL A 172 -12.79 24.41 41.85
N VAL A 173 -12.67 25.28 40.83
CA VAL A 173 -13.78 26.11 40.34
C VAL A 173 -14.92 25.24 39.82
N ASP A 174 -14.64 24.19 39.04
CA ASP A 174 -15.63 23.20 38.63
C ASP A 174 -16.32 22.55 39.83
N ARG A 175 -15.58 22.13 40.86
CA ARG A 175 -16.18 21.50 42.07
C ARG A 175 -17.04 22.46 42.88
N VAL A 176 -16.63 23.72 43.02
CA VAL A 176 -17.33 24.72 43.85
C VAL A 176 -18.53 25.34 43.10
N THR A 177 -18.34 25.71 41.83
CA THR A 177 -19.36 26.39 41.02
C THR A 177 -20.25 25.41 40.24
N GLY A 178 -19.80 24.16 40.10
CA GLY A 178 -20.38 23.09 39.30
C GLY A 178 -20.23 23.24 37.77
N LEU A 179 -19.58 24.32 37.27
CA LEU A 179 -19.63 24.76 35.86
C LEU A 179 -18.98 23.73 34.94
N ARG A 180 -19.58 23.42 33.79
CA ARG A 180 -19.06 22.37 32.90
C ARG A 180 -17.81 22.79 32.14
N VAL A 181 -17.73 24.06 31.72
CA VAL A 181 -16.57 24.56 30.95
C VAL A 181 -15.26 24.46 31.74
N PRO A 182 -15.17 24.89 33.02
CA PRO A 182 -13.98 24.64 33.85
C PRO A 182 -13.65 23.14 33.99
N GLY A 183 -14.67 22.28 34.09
CA GLY A 183 -14.53 20.82 34.05
C GLY A 183 -13.79 20.30 32.82
N ILE A 184 -14.17 20.81 31.64
CA ILE A 184 -13.52 20.47 30.37
C ILE A 184 -12.11 21.07 30.29
N ALA A 185 -11.93 22.29 30.79
CA ALA A 185 -10.65 23.01 30.74
C ALA A 185 -9.57 22.30 31.56
N TRP A 186 -9.84 21.91 32.82
CA TRP A 186 -8.83 21.21 33.62
C TRP A 186 -8.46 19.86 33.00
N ALA A 187 -9.46 19.11 32.51
CA ALA A 187 -9.24 17.80 31.89
C ALA A 187 -8.43 17.90 30.58
N SER A 188 -8.48 19.05 29.90
CA SER A 188 -7.72 19.31 28.68
C SER A 188 -6.30 19.82 28.97
N LEU A 189 -6.12 20.66 30.01
CA LEU A 189 -4.83 21.25 30.36
C LEU A 189 -3.94 20.29 31.16
N ALA A 190 -4.50 19.41 32.00
CA ALA A 190 -3.72 18.47 32.82
C ALA A 190 -2.77 17.59 32.00
N PRO A 191 -3.20 16.91 30.91
CA PRO A 191 -2.30 16.13 30.05
C PRO A 191 -1.13 16.95 29.49
N ILE A 192 -1.39 18.17 29.04
CA ILE A 192 -0.38 19.06 28.43
C ILE A 192 0.61 19.53 29.49
N GLY A 193 0.10 19.91 30.67
CA GLY A 193 0.93 20.33 31.80
C GLY A 193 1.85 19.23 32.31
N ILE A 194 1.35 18.01 32.48
CA ILE A 194 2.15 16.84 32.89
C ILE A 194 3.26 16.56 31.87
N TYR A 195 2.93 16.54 30.58
CA TYR A 195 3.91 16.29 29.53
C TYR A 195 5.04 17.32 29.55
N LEU A 196 4.72 18.62 29.52
CA LEU A 196 5.71 19.69 29.47
C LEU A 196 6.57 19.75 30.74
N LEU A 197 5.98 19.50 31.91
CA LEU A 197 6.71 19.48 33.17
C LEU A 197 7.73 18.33 33.18
N VAL A 198 7.28 17.10 32.88
CA VAL A 198 8.17 15.93 32.89
C VAL A 198 9.23 16.04 31.81
N LEU A 199 8.87 16.51 30.61
CA LEU A 199 9.82 16.77 29.53
C LEU A 199 10.89 17.77 29.96
N GLY A 200 10.49 18.91 30.53
CA GLY A 200 11.41 19.95 30.99
C GLY A 200 12.37 19.48 32.09
N VAL A 201 11.85 18.74 33.08
CA VAL A 201 12.67 18.15 34.16
C VAL A 201 13.67 17.13 33.61
N LEU A 202 13.28 16.35 32.61
CA LEU A 202 14.16 15.33 32.05
C LEU A 202 15.23 15.94 31.12
N LEU A 203 14.90 17.02 30.41
CA LEU A 203 15.85 17.80 29.61
C LEU A 203 16.89 18.50 30.49
N SER A 204 16.50 18.99 31.68
CA SER A 204 17.43 19.68 32.58
C SER A 204 18.49 18.77 33.21
N VAL A 205 18.21 17.47 33.33
CA VAL A 205 19.15 16.45 33.87
C VAL A 205 19.88 15.69 32.75
N GLN A 206 19.79 16.14 31.48
CA GLN A 206 20.30 15.43 30.29
C GLN A 206 19.94 13.93 30.29
N SER A 207 18.75 13.60 30.82
CA SER A 207 18.40 12.22 31.07
C SER A 207 18.07 11.47 29.77
N VAL A 208 18.66 10.29 29.65
CA VAL A 208 18.48 9.35 28.54
C VAL A 208 17.00 8.98 28.40
N GLY A 209 16.37 9.27 27.24
CA GLY A 209 14.99 8.84 26.94
C GLY A 209 13.86 9.80 27.32
N THR A 210 14.11 11.11 27.33
CA THR A 210 13.17 12.18 27.75
C THR A 210 11.75 12.15 27.14
N GLY A 211 11.60 11.73 25.88
CA GLY A 211 10.32 11.82 25.17
C GLY A 211 9.29 10.77 25.58
N TRP A 212 9.68 9.49 25.68
CA TRP A 212 8.74 8.40 25.96
C TRP A 212 8.27 8.39 27.42
N THR A 213 9.12 8.82 28.35
CA THR A 213 8.80 8.97 29.78
C THR A 213 7.79 10.09 30.03
N ALA A 214 7.96 11.25 29.40
CA ALA A 214 7.00 12.36 29.47
C ALA A 214 5.62 11.95 28.91
N LEU A 215 5.59 11.21 27.81
CA LEU A 215 4.36 10.64 27.25
C LEU A 215 3.76 9.53 28.13
N GLY A 216 4.60 8.69 28.74
CA GLY A 216 4.20 7.70 29.73
C GLY A 216 3.52 8.33 30.95
N ALA A 217 4.03 9.46 31.43
CA ALA A 217 3.44 10.21 32.55
C ALA A 217 2.01 10.71 32.25
N VAL A 218 1.75 11.15 31.02
CA VAL A 218 0.37 11.46 30.58
C VAL A 218 -0.49 10.19 30.56
N GLY A 219 0.07 9.06 30.17
CA GLY A 219 -0.58 7.76 30.27
C GLY A 219 -1.01 7.39 31.68
N VAL A 220 -0.17 7.66 32.68
CA VAL A 220 -0.47 7.44 34.11
C VAL A 220 -1.72 8.22 34.54
N LEU A 221 -1.94 9.42 33.99
CA LEU A 221 -3.16 10.21 34.27
C LEU A 221 -4.43 9.42 33.91
N SER A 222 -4.41 8.57 32.89
CA SER A 222 -5.59 7.76 32.51
C SER A 222 -5.99 6.71 33.55
N LEU A 223 -5.12 6.39 34.51
CA LEU A 223 -5.44 5.54 35.65
C LEU A 223 -6.45 6.20 36.61
N THR A 224 -6.58 7.53 36.57
CA THR A 224 -7.56 8.28 37.39
C THR A 224 -8.98 8.23 36.83
N THR A 225 -9.18 7.68 35.63
CA THR A 225 -10.50 7.67 34.96
C THR A 225 -11.65 7.00 35.72
N PRO A 226 -11.46 5.99 36.62
CA PRO A 226 -12.55 5.46 37.45
C PRO A 226 -13.05 6.45 38.49
N LEU A 227 -12.19 7.36 38.98
CA LEU A 227 -12.58 8.42 39.91
C LEU A 227 -13.51 9.45 39.24
N LEU A 228 -13.55 9.45 37.90
CA LEU A 228 -14.35 10.35 37.07
C LEU A 228 -15.57 9.65 36.46
N ARG A 229 -16.02 8.51 37.03
CA ARG A 229 -17.12 7.71 36.46
C ARG A 229 -18.43 8.49 36.34
N GLU A 230 -18.69 9.42 37.25
CA GLU A 230 -19.86 10.30 37.21
C GLU A 230 -19.72 11.48 36.23
N ARG A 231 -18.55 11.62 35.59
CA ARG A 231 -18.18 12.73 34.70
C ARG A 231 -17.67 12.19 33.36
N PRO A 232 -18.58 11.73 32.48
CA PRO A 232 -18.20 10.95 31.30
C PRO A 232 -17.37 11.76 30.30
N THR A 233 -17.55 13.07 30.22
CA THR A 233 -16.81 13.96 29.32
C THR A 233 -15.34 14.08 29.70
N GLU A 234 -15.06 14.40 30.96
CA GLU A 234 -13.73 14.57 31.54
C GLU A 234 -12.98 13.23 31.57
N SER A 235 -13.67 12.15 31.97
CA SER A 235 -13.13 10.79 31.90
C SER A 235 -12.76 10.38 30.48
N THR A 236 -13.56 10.78 29.47
CA THR A 236 -13.25 10.51 28.07
C THR A 236 -12.05 11.32 27.59
N ILE A 237 -11.97 12.62 27.93
CA ILE A 237 -10.83 13.48 27.55
C ILE A 237 -9.51 12.90 28.09
N ILE A 238 -9.46 12.60 29.39
CA ILE A 238 -8.27 12.05 30.03
C ILE A 238 -7.91 10.67 29.48
N ARG A 239 -8.91 9.82 29.23
CA ARG A 239 -8.69 8.49 28.64
C ARG A 239 -8.13 8.59 27.22
N VAL A 240 -8.71 9.45 26.38
CA VAL A 240 -8.23 9.68 25.02
C VAL A 240 -6.82 10.24 25.05
N ALA A 241 -6.55 11.26 25.89
CA ALA A 241 -5.22 11.86 26.01
C ALA A 241 -4.17 10.83 26.49
N GLY A 242 -4.48 10.03 27.51
CA GLY A 242 -3.57 9.01 28.02
C GLY A 242 -3.32 7.88 27.03
N PHE A 243 -4.36 7.33 26.39
CA PHE A 243 -4.19 6.29 25.36
C PHE A 243 -3.40 6.82 24.16
N LEU A 244 -3.64 8.07 23.78
CA LEU A 244 -2.91 8.74 22.70
C LEU A 244 -1.44 8.89 23.09
N ALA A 245 -1.14 9.46 24.26
CA ALA A 245 0.22 9.65 24.73
C ALA A 245 0.99 8.33 24.87
N THR A 246 0.41 7.29 25.44
CA THR A 246 1.09 5.98 25.58
C THR A 246 1.26 5.25 24.27
N SER A 247 0.38 5.46 23.28
CA SER A 247 0.56 4.92 21.94
C SER A 247 1.71 5.62 21.21
N VAL A 248 1.82 6.93 21.41
CA VAL A 248 2.91 7.77 20.89
C VAL A 248 4.25 7.45 21.57
N ALA A 249 4.20 7.04 22.83
CA ALA A 249 5.40 6.67 23.58
C ALA A 249 6.08 5.42 22.99
N ILE A 250 5.36 4.55 22.27
CA ILE A 250 5.92 3.32 21.66
C ILE A 250 7.03 3.65 20.65
N PRO A 251 6.80 4.46 19.59
CA PRO A 251 7.88 4.87 18.69
C PRO A 251 8.92 5.76 19.37
N ALA A 252 8.51 6.63 20.31
CA ALA A 252 9.46 7.43 21.08
C ALA A 252 10.43 6.56 21.93
N ALA A 253 9.98 5.37 22.35
CA ALA A 253 10.80 4.40 23.06
C ALA A 253 11.77 3.65 22.12
N ILE A 254 11.43 3.45 20.84
CA ILE A 254 12.37 2.93 19.83
C ILE A 254 13.53 3.91 19.65
N ALA A 255 13.19 5.20 19.52
CA ALA A 255 14.15 6.29 19.34
C ALA A 255 14.88 6.70 20.64
N ALA A 256 14.58 6.04 21.77
CA ALA A 256 15.23 6.33 23.04
C ALA A 256 16.71 5.89 22.95
N THR A 257 17.61 6.89 22.95
CA THR A 257 19.07 6.79 23.05
C THR A 257 19.71 5.64 22.26
N PRO A 258 20.20 5.92 21.04
CA PRO A 258 21.02 4.99 20.28
C PRO A 258 22.19 4.49 21.15
N GLY A 259 22.23 3.20 21.48
CA GLY A 259 23.36 2.56 22.17
C GLY A 259 23.05 1.90 23.52
N SER A 260 22.01 2.30 24.27
CA SER A 260 21.71 1.68 25.58
C SER A 260 20.53 0.70 25.52
N VAL A 261 20.84 -0.58 25.28
CA VAL A 261 19.89 -1.70 25.17
C VAL A 261 18.98 -1.80 26.39
N SER A 262 19.54 -1.66 27.60
CA SER A 262 18.79 -1.77 28.88
C SER A 262 17.69 -0.71 29.02
N VAL A 263 17.92 0.49 28.51
CA VAL A 263 16.96 1.61 28.59
C VAL A 263 15.77 1.36 27.66
N ARG A 264 16.02 0.85 26.45
CA ARG A 264 14.96 0.47 25.50
C ARG A 264 14.09 -0.66 26.02
N ILE A 265 14.70 -1.70 26.62
CA ILE A 265 13.97 -2.77 27.32
C ILE A 265 13.09 -2.19 28.42
N MET A 266 13.67 -1.36 29.30
CA MET A 266 12.94 -0.74 30.40
C MET A 266 11.78 0.12 29.91
N ALA A 267 11.98 0.90 28.84
CA ALA A 267 10.96 1.74 28.25
C ALA A 267 9.73 0.93 27.79
N PHE A 268 9.94 -0.13 27.01
CA PHE A 268 8.84 -0.98 26.54
C PHE A 268 8.17 -1.77 27.66
N LEU A 269 8.92 -2.26 28.65
CA LEU A 269 8.36 -2.94 29.82
C LEU A 269 7.49 -2.00 30.66
N LEU A 270 7.95 -0.77 30.93
CA LEU A 270 7.17 0.23 31.66
C LEU A 270 5.91 0.63 30.89
N LEU A 271 5.99 0.77 29.56
CA LEU A 271 4.81 1.00 28.73
C LEU A 271 3.84 -0.18 28.75
N SER A 272 4.34 -1.42 28.74
CA SER A 272 3.50 -2.62 28.83
C SER A 272 2.79 -2.69 30.19
N LEU A 273 3.51 -2.44 31.30
CA LEU A 273 2.94 -2.37 32.64
C LEU A 273 1.88 -1.27 32.76
N LEU A 274 2.12 -0.11 32.14
CA LEU A 274 1.15 0.97 32.10
C LEU A 274 -0.11 0.58 31.33
N TRP A 275 0.03 -0.07 30.17
CA TRP A 275 -1.12 -0.59 29.41
C TRP A 275 -1.90 -1.66 30.17
N ILE A 276 -1.22 -2.54 30.91
CA ILE A 276 -1.85 -3.50 31.81
C ILE A 276 -2.61 -2.75 32.91
N ALA A 277 -2.00 -1.77 33.57
CA ALA A 277 -2.67 -0.96 34.60
C ALA A 277 -3.93 -0.27 34.05
N ILE A 278 -3.84 0.33 32.85
CA ILE A 278 -4.97 0.94 32.14
C ILE A 278 -6.09 -0.07 31.87
N LEU A 279 -5.74 -1.30 31.48
CA LEU A 279 -6.69 -2.39 31.27
C LEU A 279 -7.38 -2.83 32.57
N LEU A 280 -6.63 -2.95 33.67
CA LEU A 280 -7.15 -3.33 34.99
C LEU A 280 -8.12 -2.30 35.56
N VAL A 281 -7.80 -1.01 35.38
CA VAL A 281 -8.58 0.15 35.81
C VAL A 281 -9.88 0.28 35.02
N ASN A 282 -9.86 -0.07 33.72
CA ASN A 282 -11.00 0.06 32.82
C ASN A 282 -11.86 -1.21 32.67
N ARG A 283 -11.81 -2.11 33.65
CA ARG A 283 -12.66 -3.30 33.70
C ARG A 283 -14.14 -2.91 33.72
N GLY A 284 -14.90 -3.41 32.74
CA GLY A 284 -16.33 -3.08 32.57
C GLY A 284 -16.61 -1.79 31.79
N GLY A 285 -15.59 -1.14 31.23
CA GLY A 285 -15.75 -0.05 30.27
C GLY A 285 -16.14 -0.53 28.86
N HIS A 286 -16.18 0.41 27.91
CA HIS A 286 -16.51 0.10 26.52
C HIS A 286 -15.54 -0.95 25.93
N PRO A 287 -16.03 -2.03 25.27
CA PRO A 287 -15.21 -3.19 24.84
C PRO A 287 -13.99 -2.82 24.01
N PHE A 288 -14.11 -1.77 23.20
CA PHE A 288 -13.03 -1.24 22.38
C PHE A 288 -11.79 -0.86 23.21
N TRP A 289 -11.95 -0.07 24.28
CA TRP A 289 -10.81 0.42 25.06
C TRP A 289 -10.09 -0.72 25.78
N HIS A 290 -10.85 -1.73 26.20
CA HIS A 290 -10.30 -2.93 26.81
C HIS A 290 -9.49 -3.75 25.81
N ARG A 291 -10.01 -4.01 24.60
CA ARG A 291 -9.28 -4.71 23.54
C ARG A 291 -8.04 -3.94 23.10
N TYR A 292 -8.17 -2.63 22.93
CA TYR A 292 -7.06 -1.77 22.53
C TYR A 292 -5.92 -1.80 23.56
N ALA A 293 -6.25 -1.62 24.85
CA ALA A 293 -5.25 -1.68 25.91
C ALA A 293 -4.59 -3.06 26.00
N ALA A 294 -5.34 -4.14 25.79
CA ALA A 294 -4.79 -5.50 25.74
C ALA A 294 -3.82 -5.69 24.58
N MET A 295 -4.20 -5.27 23.38
CA MET A 295 -3.35 -5.31 22.19
C MET A 295 -2.10 -4.44 22.36
N ALA A 296 -2.24 -3.22 22.88
CA ALA A 296 -1.11 -2.33 23.10
C ALA A 296 -0.15 -2.86 24.18
N ALA A 297 -0.66 -3.51 25.23
CA ALA A 297 0.16 -4.22 26.21
C ALA A 297 0.95 -5.37 25.57
N GLY A 298 0.30 -6.18 24.72
CA GLY A 298 0.95 -7.27 24.01
C GLY A 298 2.01 -6.79 23.01
N LEU A 299 1.72 -5.72 22.27
CA LEU A 299 2.65 -5.10 21.31
C LEU A 299 3.90 -4.54 22.01
N THR A 300 3.72 -3.76 23.06
CA THR A 300 4.85 -3.21 23.84
C THR A 300 5.66 -4.32 24.51
N LEU A 301 5.00 -5.38 24.98
CA LEU A 301 5.69 -6.54 25.57
C LEU A 301 6.58 -7.27 24.55
N VAL A 302 6.11 -7.51 23.32
CA VAL A 302 6.94 -8.18 22.30
C VAL A 302 8.06 -7.28 21.79
N LEU A 303 7.81 -5.96 21.67
CA LEU A 303 8.85 -5.00 21.29
C LEU A 303 9.96 -4.89 22.36
N ALA A 304 9.61 -5.04 23.64
CA ALA A 304 10.58 -5.09 24.75
C ALA A 304 11.59 -6.23 24.61
N VAL A 305 11.22 -7.30 23.91
CA VAL A 305 12.07 -8.48 23.69
C VAL A 305 12.76 -8.40 22.33
N VAL A 306 12.04 -8.01 21.28
CA VAL A 306 12.53 -8.07 19.89
C VAL A 306 13.46 -6.92 19.54
N VAL A 307 13.11 -5.67 19.86
CA VAL A 307 13.91 -4.49 19.47
C VAL A 307 15.34 -4.54 20.01
N PRO A 308 15.58 -4.83 21.30
CA PRO A 308 16.94 -4.87 21.85
C PRO A 308 17.80 -5.98 21.24
N VAL A 309 17.18 -7.09 20.82
CA VAL A 309 17.84 -8.19 20.13
C VAL A 309 18.37 -7.72 18.76
N LEU A 310 17.59 -6.91 18.03
CA LEU A 310 18.02 -6.39 16.72
C LEU A 310 19.29 -5.52 16.80
N ASP A 311 19.52 -4.86 17.93
CA ASP A 311 20.70 -3.99 18.12
C ASP A 311 21.94 -4.73 18.66
N THR A 312 21.77 -5.91 19.24
CA THR A 312 22.83 -6.61 20.00
C THR A 312 23.38 -7.83 19.28
N VAL A 313 22.62 -8.36 18.33
CA VAL A 313 22.88 -9.64 17.71
C VAL A 313 23.63 -9.44 16.40
N ASP A 314 24.67 -10.25 16.20
CA ASP A 314 25.46 -10.25 14.97
C ASP A 314 24.58 -10.54 13.75
N ALA A 315 25.01 -10.08 12.57
CA ALA A 315 24.24 -10.22 11.33
C ALA A 315 23.71 -11.66 11.12
N GLY A 316 24.52 -12.68 11.42
CA GLY A 316 24.13 -14.08 11.25
C GLY A 316 22.95 -14.56 12.10
N ASP A 317 22.79 -14.00 13.29
CA ASP A 317 21.78 -14.40 14.26
C ASP A 317 20.50 -13.54 14.18
N LEU A 318 20.58 -12.42 13.46
CA LEU A 318 19.49 -11.45 13.27
C LEU A 318 18.24 -12.06 12.60
N VAL A 319 18.42 -13.14 11.85
CA VAL A 319 17.33 -13.83 11.12
C VAL A 319 16.49 -14.74 12.03
N TRP A 320 17.06 -15.27 13.13
CA TRP A 320 16.36 -16.27 13.95
C TRP A 320 16.11 -15.84 15.39
N VAL A 321 17.02 -15.09 16.03
CA VAL A 321 16.85 -14.70 17.44
C VAL A 321 15.57 -13.86 17.65
N PRO A 322 15.28 -12.81 16.84
CA PRO A 322 14.04 -12.05 16.98
C PRO A 322 12.77 -12.90 16.86
N ALA A 323 12.76 -13.80 15.88
CA ALA A 323 11.64 -14.70 15.60
C ALA A 323 11.37 -15.67 16.76
N THR A 324 12.43 -16.26 17.28
CA THR A 324 12.34 -17.22 18.40
C THR A 324 11.92 -16.55 19.69
N CYS A 325 12.47 -15.38 19.99
CA CYS A 325 12.06 -14.55 21.13
C CYS A 325 10.56 -14.19 21.07
N ALA A 326 10.07 -13.72 19.92
CA ALA A 326 8.66 -13.38 19.74
C ALA A 326 7.74 -14.62 19.86
N ALA A 327 8.13 -15.75 19.26
CA ALA A 327 7.38 -17.00 19.34
C ALA A 327 7.38 -17.59 20.77
N ALA A 328 8.48 -17.49 21.51
CA ALA A 328 8.56 -17.95 22.89
C ALA A 328 7.63 -17.13 23.80
N LEU A 329 7.60 -15.82 23.60
CA LEU A 329 6.64 -14.95 24.28
C LEU A 329 5.19 -15.32 23.94
N ALA A 330 4.91 -15.63 22.67
CA ALA A 330 3.58 -16.08 22.24
C ALA A 330 3.14 -17.35 22.98
N VAL A 331 4.04 -18.32 23.19
CA VAL A 331 3.78 -19.54 23.98
C VAL A 331 3.47 -19.20 25.43
N LEU A 332 4.24 -18.31 26.04
CA LEU A 332 4.07 -17.91 27.44
C LEU A 332 2.70 -17.24 27.67
N VAL A 333 2.28 -16.39 26.72
CA VAL A 333 0.96 -15.75 26.72
C VAL A 333 -0.16 -16.75 26.44
N ALA A 334 0.04 -17.72 25.54
CA ALA A 334 -0.92 -18.80 25.30
C ALA A 334 -1.11 -19.71 26.53
N ALA A 335 -0.03 -20.01 27.25
CA ALA A 335 -0.07 -20.74 28.52
C ALA A 335 -0.85 -19.96 29.57
N LEU A 336 -0.57 -18.66 29.72
CA LEU A 336 -1.30 -17.78 30.63
C LEU A 336 -2.81 -17.75 30.30
N ALA A 337 -3.18 -17.71 29.02
CA ALA A 337 -4.57 -17.75 28.60
C ALA A 337 -5.27 -19.05 29.03
N ARG A 338 -4.58 -20.20 28.92
CA ARG A 338 -5.14 -21.51 29.31
C ARG A 338 -5.38 -21.63 30.81
N TYR A 339 -4.43 -21.18 31.63
CA TYR A 339 -4.53 -21.29 33.09
C TYR A 339 -5.35 -20.17 33.75
N SER A 340 -5.69 -19.11 33.01
CA SER A 340 -6.54 -18.05 33.52
C SER A 340 -7.99 -18.54 33.77
N ARG A 341 -8.39 -18.58 35.05
CA ARG A 341 -9.74 -19.00 35.47
C ARG A 341 -10.80 -17.93 35.21
N LEU A 342 -10.40 -16.65 35.17
CA LEU A 342 -11.29 -15.52 34.95
C LEU A 342 -11.49 -15.29 33.44
N ALA A 343 -12.73 -15.41 32.97
CA ALA A 343 -13.07 -15.22 31.55
C ALA A 343 -12.65 -13.84 31.00
N ALA A 344 -12.71 -12.79 31.83
CA ALA A 344 -12.26 -11.44 31.46
C ALA A 344 -10.74 -11.38 31.25
N VAL A 345 -9.96 -12.01 32.12
CA VAL A 345 -8.49 -12.11 31.99
C VAL A 345 -8.15 -12.94 30.77
N ARG A 346 -8.81 -14.08 30.57
CA ARG A 346 -8.62 -14.92 29.38
C ARG A 346 -8.82 -14.15 28.08
N ARG A 347 -9.88 -13.34 27.98
CA ARG A 347 -10.14 -12.49 26.81
C ARG A 347 -9.04 -11.45 26.61
N ALA A 348 -8.62 -10.75 27.67
CA ALA A 348 -7.51 -9.79 27.60
C ALA A 348 -6.22 -10.44 27.10
N VAL A 349 -5.87 -11.62 27.61
CA VAL A 349 -4.67 -12.35 27.22
C VAL A 349 -4.77 -12.83 25.76
N LEU A 350 -5.95 -13.25 25.31
CA LEU A 350 -6.21 -13.58 23.90
C LEU A 350 -6.09 -12.35 22.97
N ASP A 351 -6.60 -11.20 23.40
CA ASP A 351 -6.48 -9.95 22.64
C ASP A 351 -5.01 -9.48 22.57
N ALA A 352 -4.23 -9.66 23.66
CA ALA A 352 -2.80 -9.38 23.70
C ALA A 352 -1.95 -10.37 22.89
N PHE A 353 -2.40 -11.62 22.73
CA PHE A 353 -1.72 -12.63 21.91
C PHE A 353 -1.69 -12.25 20.42
N ILE A 354 -2.70 -11.55 19.91
CA ILE A 354 -2.82 -11.18 18.49
C ILE A 354 -1.59 -10.42 17.97
N PRO A 355 -1.17 -9.27 18.56
CA PRO A 355 0.00 -8.55 18.10
C PRO A 355 1.30 -9.33 18.30
N ILE A 356 1.40 -10.15 19.35
CA ILE A 356 2.60 -10.98 19.62
C ILE A 356 2.77 -12.03 18.52
N ALA A 357 1.68 -12.74 18.17
CA ALA A 357 1.67 -13.70 17.09
C ALA A 357 1.94 -13.05 15.72
N ALA A 358 1.43 -11.83 15.51
CA ALA A 358 1.70 -11.07 14.29
C ALA A 358 3.19 -10.71 14.15
N VAL A 359 3.81 -10.21 15.23
CA VAL A 359 5.25 -9.91 15.25
C VAL A 359 6.09 -11.18 15.09
N ALA A 360 5.71 -12.30 15.71
CA ALA A 360 6.38 -13.58 15.53
C ALA A 360 6.29 -14.10 14.09
N ALA A 361 5.11 -14.03 13.47
CA ALA A 361 4.92 -14.41 12.07
C ALA A 361 5.76 -13.53 11.13
N LEU A 362 5.76 -12.21 11.38
CA LEU A 362 6.54 -11.25 10.61
C LEU A 362 8.05 -11.51 10.72
N ALA A 363 8.54 -11.77 11.94
CA ALA A 363 9.95 -12.03 12.21
C ALA A 363 10.46 -13.35 11.61
N ILE A 364 9.59 -14.33 11.36
CA ILE A 364 9.95 -15.61 10.70
C ILE A 364 10.10 -15.44 9.17
N MET A 365 9.48 -14.42 8.56
CA MET A 365 9.46 -14.25 7.10
C MET A 365 10.86 -14.17 6.46
N PRO A 366 11.82 -13.38 6.99
CA PRO A 366 13.18 -13.33 6.43
C PRO A 366 13.84 -14.72 6.38
N ALA A 367 13.64 -15.54 7.40
CA ALA A 367 14.20 -16.88 7.47
C ALA A 367 13.57 -17.84 6.46
N LEU A 368 12.25 -17.76 6.25
CA LEU A 368 11.57 -18.57 5.23
C LEU A 368 12.00 -18.18 3.82
N VAL A 369 12.17 -16.89 3.57
CA VAL A 369 12.68 -16.35 2.32
C VAL A 369 14.12 -16.82 2.10
N LEU A 370 14.99 -16.68 3.10
CA LEU A 370 16.38 -17.11 3.03
C LEU A 370 16.50 -18.63 2.84
N GLY A 371 15.65 -19.40 3.50
CA GLY A 371 15.57 -20.85 3.35
C GLY A 371 15.13 -21.26 1.96
N ALA A 372 14.13 -20.57 1.39
CA ALA A 372 13.70 -20.78 0.01
C ALA A 372 14.78 -20.43 -1.00
N ILE A 373 15.53 -19.33 -0.80
CA ILE A 373 16.67 -18.94 -1.66
C ILE A 373 17.77 -19.99 -1.57
N SER A 374 18.12 -20.44 -0.36
CA SER A 374 19.16 -21.45 -0.14
C SER A 374 18.78 -22.78 -0.79
N TYR A 375 17.53 -23.21 -0.62
CA TYR A 375 16.99 -24.39 -1.27
C TYR A 375 16.96 -24.25 -2.81
N LEU A 376 16.58 -23.08 -3.31
CA LEU A 376 16.64 -22.78 -4.74
C LEU A 376 18.10 -22.86 -5.23
N ALA A 377 19.07 -22.30 -4.49
CA ALA A 377 20.50 -22.38 -4.78
C ALA A 377 20.99 -23.82 -4.98
N VAL A 378 20.46 -24.79 -4.21
CA VAL A 378 20.77 -26.22 -4.37
C VAL A 378 20.18 -26.79 -5.65
N LEU A 379 18.90 -26.51 -5.93
CA LEU A 379 18.27 -26.91 -7.19
C LEU A 379 19.02 -26.29 -8.37
N THR A 380 19.62 -25.13 -8.14
CA THR A 380 20.33 -24.36 -9.13
C THR A 380 21.85 -24.63 -9.15
N GLY A 381 22.39 -25.51 -8.31
CA GLY A 381 23.81 -25.87 -8.31
C GLY A 381 24.27 -26.71 -9.51
N LEU A 382 23.37 -27.02 -10.44
CA LEU A 382 23.61 -27.88 -11.59
C LEU A 382 24.57 -27.28 -12.64
N GLY A 383 24.94 -26.00 -12.50
CA GLY A 383 25.96 -25.33 -13.34
C GLY A 383 27.40 -25.60 -12.94
N SER A 384 27.62 -26.08 -11.73
CA SER A 384 28.91 -26.53 -11.22
C SER A 384 28.96 -28.06 -11.19
N ARG A 385 28.63 -28.70 -12.32
CA ARG A 385 28.63 -30.17 -12.44
C ARG A 385 29.94 -30.72 -11.88
N TRP A 386 29.86 -31.54 -10.84
CA TRP A 386 30.98 -32.24 -10.22
C TRP A 386 32.23 -31.38 -9.94
N ARG A 387 32.03 -30.13 -9.51
CA ARG A 387 33.13 -29.22 -9.13
C ARG A 387 33.60 -29.40 -7.68
N TYR A 388 32.78 -30.01 -6.84
CA TYR A 388 32.99 -30.08 -5.40
C TYR A 388 33.35 -31.49 -4.93
N GLY A 389 34.29 -31.58 -4.00
CA GLY A 389 34.54 -32.77 -3.21
C GLY A 389 33.32 -33.14 -2.33
N PRO A 390 33.26 -34.39 -1.84
CA PRO A 390 32.15 -34.86 -1.00
C PRO A 390 32.00 -34.11 0.33
N LEU A 391 33.08 -33.47 0.80
CA LEU A 391 33.11 -32.69 2.05
C LEU A 391 33.17 -31.17 1.82
N ASP A 392 33.31 -30.73 0.56
CA ASP A 392 33.33 -29.32 0.25
C ASP A 392 31.94 -28.72 0.51
N ALA A 393 31.92 -27.57 1.17
CA ALA A 393 30.73 -26.75 1.22
C ALA A 393 30.41 -26.26 -0.19
N HIS A 394 29.12 -26.11 -0.52
CA HIS A 394 28.75 -25.51 -1.77
C HIS A 394 29.15 -24.02 -1.76
N ASP A 395 30.24 -23.67 -2.46
CA ASP A 395 30.56 -22.28 -2.77
C ASP A 395 29.64 -21.78 -3.88
N PHE A 396 28.37 -21.60 -3.56
CA PHE A 396 27.45 -20.89 -4.44
C PHE A 396 27.76 -19.38 -4.40
N PRO A 397 27.54 -18.63 -5.49
CA PRO A 397 27.65 -17.17 -5.47
C PRO A 397 26.83 -16.51 -4.32
N THR A 398 25.79 -17.20 -3.84
CA THR A 398 24.96 -16.81 -2.71
C THR A 398 25.62 -17.01 -1.33
N SER A 399 26.56 -17.96 -1.14
CA SER A 399 27.27 -18.13 0.14
C SER A 399 28.27 -17.00 0.40
N MET A 400 28.78 -16.36 -0.66
CA MET A 400 29.63 -15.17 -0.59
C MET A 400 28.85 -13.91 -0.18
N VAL A 401 27.56 -13.82 -0.50
CA VAL A 401 26.65 -12.69 -0.17
C VAL A 401 25.91 -12.90 1.17
N LEU A 402 25.72 -14.15 1.61
CA LEU A 402 24.92 -14.54 2.79
C LEU A 402 25.74 -15.15 3.94
N GLY A 403 27.07 -15.03 3.89
CA GLY A 403 27.98 -15.56 4.93
C GLY A 403 27.58 -15.13 6.34
N GLY A 404 27.30 -16.10 7.20
CA GLY A 404 26.81 -15.92 8.58
C GLY A 404 25.30 -16.07 8.76
N LEU A 405 24.49 -15.65 7.78
CA LEU A 405 23.01 -15.62 7.86
C LEU A 405 22.34 -16.99 7.66
N GLY A 406 23.06 -17.93 7.02
CA GLY A 406 22.50 -19.21 6.56
C GLY A 406 21.80 -20.00 7.66
N TRP A 407 22.43 -20.20 8.82
CA TRP A 407 21.83 -20.99 9.90
C TRP A 407 20.53 -20.39 10.46
N GLY A 408 20.33 -19.07 10.31
CA GLY A 408 19.08 -18.41 10.66
C GLY A 408 17.88 -18.92 9.85
N ALA A 409 18.09 -19.31 8.59
CA ALA A 409 17.06 -19.94 7.75
C ALA A 409 16.60 -21.32 8.25
N VAL A 410 17.42 -21.99 9.06
CA VAL A 410 17.11 -23.28 9.67
C VAL A 410 16.47 -23.08 11.04
N LEU A 411 17.14 -22.30 11.89
CA LEU A 411 16.81 -22.16 13.30
C LEU A 411 15.47 -21.44 13.49
N ALA A 412 15.17 -20.38 12.74
CA ALA A 412 13.93 -19.63 12.93
C ALA A 412 12.67 -20.46 12.62
N PRO A 413 12.54 -21.14 11.46
CA PRO A 413 11.39 -21.98 11.19
C PRO A 413 11.35 -23.25 12.06
N LEU A 414 12.50 -23.80 12.48
CA LEU A 414 12.55 -24.94 13.40
C LEU A 414 11.96 -24.57 14.76
N CYS A 415 12.51 -23.53 15.39
CA CYS A 415 12.02 -23.02 16.67
C CYS A 415 10.58 -22.50 16.53
N GLY A 416 10.26 -21.82 15.42
CA GLY A 416 8.91 -21.38 15.10
C GLY A 416 7.90 -22.52 15.03
N ALA A 417 8.26 -23.66 14.43
CA ALA A 417 7.40 -24.85 14.37
C ALA A 417 7.11 -25.42 15.76
N VAL A 418 8.14 -25.58 16.59
CA VAL A 418 8.03 -26.11 17.95
C VAL A 418 7.20 -25.18 18.85
N LEU A 419 7.49 -23.88 18.80
CA LEU A 419 6.80 -22.88 19.61
C LEU A 419 5.36 -22.65 19.14
N LEU A 420 5.10 -22.66 17.84
CA LEU A 420 3.73 -22.62 17.31
C LEU A 420 2.93 -23.85 17.74
N ALA A 421 3.52 -25.05 17.69
CA ALA A 421 2.87 -26.27 18.16
C ALA A 421 2.53 -26.19 19.65
N ALA A 422 3.45 -25.68 20.48
CA ALA A 422 3.20 -25.46 21.90
C ALA A 422 2.07 -24.46 22.15
N ALA A 423 2.06 -23.31 21.46
CA ALA A 423 1.00 -22.31 21.58
C ALA A 423 -0.38 -22.88 21.16
N LEU A 424 -0.44 -23.61 20.05
CA LEU A 424 -1.67 -24.26 19.57
C LEU A 424 -2.14 -25.38 20.49
N TRP A 425 -1.22 -26.11 21.13
CA TRP A 425 -1.54 -27.10 22.17
C TRP A 425 -2.20 -26.44 23.38
N PHE A 426 -1.69 -25.30 23.84
CA PHE A 426 -2.32 -24.54 24.93
C PHE A 426 -3.76 -24.12 24.58
N PHE A 427 -4.03 -23.77 23.32
CA PHE A 427 -5.38 -23.45 22.84
C PHE A 427 -6.26 -24.66 22.50
N GLY A 428 -5.74 -25.90 22.59
CA GLY A 428 -6.46 -27.10 22.18
C GLY A 428 -6.76 -27.15 20.68
N ARG A 429 -6.02 -26.38 19.86
CA ARG A 429 -6.22 -26.23 18.41
C ARG A 429 -5.10 -26.85 17.57
N LEU A 430 -4.20 -27.59 18.20
CA LEU A 430 -3.06 -28.24 17.54
C LEU A 430 -3.52 -29.08 16.34
N ASN A 431 -4.52 -29.96 16.52
CA ASN A 431 -4.99 -30.84 15.43
C ASN A 431 -5.58 -30.06 14.24
N THR A 432 -6.17 -28.89 14.47
CA THR A 432 -6.76 -28.05 13.41
C THR A 432 -5.68 -27.40 12.55
N TYR A 433 -4.59 -26.95 13.18
CA TYR A 433 -3.55 -26.15 12.53
C TYR A 433 -2.19 -26.87 12.46
N PHE A 434 -2.17 -28.19 12.70
CA PHE A 434 -0.96 -29.01 12.72
C PHE A 434 -0.16 -28.90 11.43
N ALA A 435 -0.84 -28.76 10.29
CA ALA A 435 -0.22 -28.57 8.97
C ALA A 435 0.76 -27.38 8.93
N PHE A 436 0.49 -26.29 9.64
CA PHE A 436 1.39 -25.13 9.69
C PHE A 436 2.69 -25.45 10.45
N CYS A 437 2.60 -26.22 11.53
CA CYS A 437 3.79 -26.65 12.28
C CYS A 437 4.66 -27.59 11.43
N VAL A 438 4.03 -28.53 10.73
CA VAL A 438 4.72 -29.45 9.80
C VAL A 438 5.35 -28.68 8.64
N ALA A 439 4.68 -27.65 8.10
CA ALA A 439 5.21 -26.85 7.01
C ALA A 439 6.45 -26.04 7.42
N LEU A 440 6.45 -25.45 8.61
CA LEU A 440 7.63 -24.75 9.16
C LEU A 440 8.79 -25.74 9.43
N LEU A 441 8.49 -26.92 9.98
CA LEU A 441 9.50 -27.96 10.21
C LEU A 441 10.10 -28.46 8.88
N ALA A 442 9.27 -28.63 7.86
CA ALA A 442 9.72 -28.98 6.51
C ALA A 442 10.60 -27.89 5.91
N ALA A 443 10.23 -26.61 6.05
CA ALA A 443 11.04 -25.49 5.58
C ALA A 443 12.41 -25.46 6.27
N ALA A 444 12.46 -25.68 7.59
CA ALA A 444 13.71 -25.78 8.34
C ALA A 444 14.59 -26.93 7.84
N LEU A 445 14.02 -28.12 7.66
CA LEU A 445 14.74 -29.31 7.23
C LEU A 445 15.30 -29.16 5.81
N LEU A 446 14.51 -28.59 4.89
CA LEU A 446 14.95 -28.32 3.52
C LEU A 446 16.07 -27.26 3.48
N SER A 447 15.96 -26.24 4.33
CA SER A 447 17.00 -25.21 4.47
C SER A 447 18.29 -25.79 5.07
N ALA A 448 18.19 -26.70 6.05
CA ALA A 448 19.34 -27.35 6.66
C ALA A 448 20.11 -28.20 5.65
N GLY A 449 19.39 -28.98 4.84
CA GLY A 449 20.00 -29.71 3.74
C GLY A 449 20.69 -28.78 2.75
N ALA A 450 20.09 -27.62 2.48
CA ALA A 450 20.62 -26.67 1.49
C ALA A 450 21.89 -25.94 1.90
N LEU A 451 22.12 -25.81 3.21
CA LEU A 451 23.29 -25.13 3.78
C LEU A 451 24.41 -26.10 4.18
N SER A 452 24.18 -27.40 4.01
CA SER A 452 25.12 -28.45 4.38
C SER A 452 26.09 -28.79 3.24
N SER A 453 27.25 -29.39 3.57
CA SER A 453 28.17 -29.97 2.57
C SER A 453 27.47 -31.02 1.70
N THR A 454 27.99 -31.27 0.50
CA THR A 454 27.34 -32.10 -0.55
C THR A 454 26.89 -33.48 -0.04
N ALA A 455 27.71 -34.18 0.74
CA ALA A 455 27.37 -35.48 1.33
C ALA A 455 26.31 -35.39 2.45
N ILE A 456 26.43 -34.40 3.34
CA ILE A 456 25.47 -34.19 4.44
C ILE A 456 24.11 -33.75 3.88
N ALA A 457 24.08 -32.86 2.90
CA ALA A 457 22.88 -32.40 2.22
C ALA A 457 22.07 -33.56 1.62
N SER A 458 22.75 -34.49 0.92
CA SER A 458 22.11 -35.65 0.32
C SER A 458 21.58 -36.63 1.37
N VAL A 459 22.24 -36.81 2.51
CA VAL A 459 21.69 -37.58 3.64
C VAL A 459 20.45 -36.88 4.23
N VAL A 460 20.51 -35.58 4.48
CA VAL A 460 19.39 -34.80 5.05
C VAL A 460 18.15 -34.85 4.14
N PHE A 461 18.32 -34.67 2.83
CA PHE A 461 17.23 -34.77 1.86
C PHE A 461 16.66 -36.19 1.74
N ALA A 462 17.51 -37.23 1.78
CA ALA A 462 17.04 -38.61 1.82
C ALA A 462 16.22 -38.89 3.09
N CYS A 463 16.67 -38.42 4.26
CA CYS A 463 15.93 -38.53 5.51
C CYS A 463 14.61 -37.76 5.47
N ALA A 464 14.58 -36.57 4.88
CA ALA A 464 13.36 -35.77 4.72
C ALA A 464 12.32 -36.47 3.83
N ALA A 465 12.76 -37.05 2.71
CA ALA A 465 11.90 -37.84 1.81
C ALA A 465 11.37 -39.09 2.51
N ALA A 466 12.22 -39.81 3.25
CA ALA A 466 11.82 -40.98 4.04
C ALA A 466 10.79 -40.61 5.12
N ALA A 467 11.05 -39.56 5.90
CA ALA A 467 10.15 -39.10 6.96
C ALA A 467 8.78 -38.68 6.43
N ALA A 468 8.74 -37.96 5.30
CA ALA A 468 7.49 -37.59 4.64
C ALA A 468 6.68 -38.82 4.20
N ILE A 469 7.33 -39.82 3.62
CA ILE A 469 6.71 -41.07 3.18
C ILE A 469 6.23 -41.89 4.38
N VAL A 470 7.05 -42.04 5.42
CA VAL A 470 6.69 -42.76 6.66
C VAL A 470 5.51 -42.09 7.36
N SER A 471 5.48 -40.76 7.47
CA SER A 471 4.36 -40.02 8.06
C SER A 471 3.06 -40.16 7.27
N LEU A 472 3.14 -40.33 5.95
CA LEU A 472 1.97 -40.62 5.13
C LEU A 472 1.44 -42.04 5.36
N VAL A 473 2.33 -43.03 5.60
CA VAL A 473 2.01 -44.47 5.65
C VAL A 473 1.68 -45.00 7.05
N VAL A 474 2.47 -44.63 8.06
CA VAL A 474 2.46 -45.25 9.39
C VAL A 474 1.37 -44.67 10.29
N TRP A 475 0.97 -43.42 10.06
CA TRP A 475 0.01 -42.74 10.93
C TRP A 475 -1.42 -43.24 10.70
N ARG A 476 -1.88 -44.13 11.59
CA ARG A 476 -3.23 -44.73 11.60
C ARG A 476 -4.36 -43.74 11.95
N THR A 477 -4.02 -42.53 12.41
CA THR A 477 -5.00 -41.46 12.72
C THR A 477 -5.38 -40.70 11.44
N PRO A 478 -6.65 -40.25 11.29
CA PRO A 478 -7.06 -39.51 10.10
C PRO A 478 -6.38 -38.13 10.05
N LEU A 479 -5.24 -38.04 9.33
CA LEU A 479 -4.59 -36.77 9.02
C LEU A 479 -5.57 -35.89 8.22
N THR A 480 -5.62 -34.60 8.55
CA THR A 480 -6.33 -33.59 7.76
C THR A 480 -5.75 -33.52 6.35
N VAL A 481 -6.57 -33.15 5.36
CA VAL A 481 -6.15 -33.04 3.95
C VAL A 481 -4.94 -32.12 3.82
N SER A 482 -4.97 -30.97 4.50
CA SER A 482 -3.87 -29.99 4.51
C SER A 482 -2.54 -30.60 4.97
N THR A 483 -2.56 -31.45 6.01
CA THR A 483 -1.33 -32.07 6.53
C THR A 483 -0.75 -33.10 5.55
N ARG A 484 -1.61 -33.86 4.86
CA ARG A 484 -1.15 -34.81 3.82
C ARG A 484 -0.52 -34.10 2.63
N VAL A 485 -1.09 -32.96 2.23
CA VAL A 485 -0.54 -32.12 1.15
C VAL A 485 0.84 -31.61 1.52
N VAL A 486 1.03 -31.14 2.77
CA VAL A 486 2.35 -30.68 3.24
C VAL A 486 3.38 -31.81 3.19
N TYR A 487 3.08 -32.99 3.74
CA TYR A 487 4.02 -34.13 3.67
C TYR A 487 4.34 -34.54 2.23
N ALA A 488 3.34 -34.59 1.34
CA ALA A 488 3.56 -34.92 -0.07
C ALA A 488 4.46 -33.87 -0.77
N ALA A 489 4.24 -32.59 -0.49
CA ALA A 489 5.07 -31.50 -1.03
C ALA A 489 6.50 -31.57 -0.48
N THR A 490 6.69 -31.78 0.82
CA THR A 490 8.01 -31.94 1.43
C THR A 490 8.78 -33.12 0.85
N GLY A 491 8.13 -34.27 0.68
CA GLY A 491 8.76 -35.45 0.09
C GLY A 491 9.18 -35.23 -1.36
N ALA A 492 8.34 -34.57 -2.17
CA ALA A 492 8.67 -34.22 -3.55
C ALA A 492 9.85 -33.25 -3.64
N LEU A 493 9.84 -32.19 -2.82
CA LEU A 493 10.94 -31.21 -2.75
C LEU A 493 12.25 -31.88 -2.31
N ALA A 494 12.22 -32.71 -1.26
CA ALA A 494 13.40 -33.41 -0.79
C ALA A 494 14.02 -34.34 -1.87
N VAL A 495 13.21 -35.07 -2.64
CA VAL A 495 13.69 -35.91 -3.74
C VAL A 495 14.29 -35.07 -4.87
N LEU A 496 13.70 -33.92 -5.20
CA LEU A 496 14.24 -33.00 -6.21
C LEU A 496 15.60 -32.41 -5.79
N ALA A 497 15.72 -31.99 -4.54
CA ALA A 497 16.99 -31.51 -3.99
C ALA A 497 18.05 -32.61 -3.94
N LEU A 498 17.66 -33.86 -3.60
CA LEU A 498 18.56 -35.01 -3.60
C LEU A 498 19.15 -35.29 -4.98
N CYS A 499 18.34 -35.22 -6.04
CA CYS A 499 18.82 -35.31 -7.42
C CYS A 499 19.83 -34.18 -7.72
N SER A 500 19.50 -32.95 -7.32
CA SER A 500 20.28 -31.75 -7.64
C SER A 500 21.63 -31.72 -6.93
N VAL A 501 21.66 -32.06 -5.63
CA VAL A 501 22.90 -32.21 -4.84
C VAL A 501 23.81 -33.27 -5.46
N GLY A 502 23.25 -34.36 -6.01
CA GLY A 502 24.04 -35.39 -6.67
C GLY A 502 24.98 -34.83 -7.73
N PHE A 503 24.48 -33.95 -8.59
CA PHE A 503 25.24 -33.38 -9.69
C PHE A 503 26.35 -32.41 -9.26
N SER A 504 26.42 -32.04 -7.98
CA SER A 504 27.47 -31.14 -7.47
C SER A 504 28.83 -31.84 -7.25
N SER A 505 28.83 -33.16 -7.00
CA SER A 505 30.03 -33.93 -6.64
C SER A 505 30.09 -35.27 -7.37
N THR A 506 31.24 -35.59 -7.97
CA THR A 506 31.45 -36.88 -8.65
C THR A 506 31.21 -38.07 -7.73
N ALA A 507 31.55 -37.94 -6.44
CA ALA A 507 31.46 -39.01 -5.44
C ALA A 507 30.02 -39.27 -4.95
N VAL A 508 29.17 -38.24 -4.92
CA VAL A 508 27.82 -38.31 -4.34
C VAL A 508 26.75 -38.61 -5.40
N TRP A 509 26.98 -38.17 -6.64
CA TRP A 509 26.06 -38.28 -7.77
C TRP A 509 25.39 -39.65 -7.96
N PRO A 510 26.12 -40.79 -8.01
CA PRO A 510 25.48 -42.07 -8.28
C PRO A 510 24.57 -42.51 -7.13
N PHE A 511 25.00 -42.30 -5.89
CA PHE A 511 24.23 -42.71 -4.71
C PHE A 511 22.97 -41.88 -4.54
N SER A 512 23.05 -40.55 -4.66
CA SER A 512 21.88 -39.68 -4.49
C SER A 512 20.82 -39.90 -5.57
N THR A 513 21.24 -40.15 -6.82
CA THR A 513 20.32 -40.39 -7.94
C THR A 513 19.62 -41.76 -7.81
N ILE A 514 20.33 -42.79 -7.33
CA ILE A 514 19.74 -44.11 -7.02
C ILE A 514 18.75 -44.01 -5.85
N ILE A 515 19.11 -43.28 -4.78
CA ILE A 515 18.23 -43.08 -3.61
C ILE A 515 16.98 -42.28 -4.01
N ALA A 516 17.11 -41.24 -4.84
CA ALA A 516 15.99 -40.48 -5.36
C ALA A 516 15.06 -41.36 -6.23
N PHE A 517 15.63 -42.17 -7.13
CA PHE A 517 14.89 -43.14 -7.93
C PHE A 517 14.12 -44.13 -7.04
N PHE A 518 14.76 -44.66 -5.98
CA PHE A 518 14.11 -45.53 -5.00
C PHE A 518 12.91 -44.87 -4.32
N PHE A 519 13.03 -43.62 -3.86
CA PHE A 519 11.92 -42.90 -3.22
C PHE A 519 10.75 -42.62 -4.17
N VAL A 520 11.01 -42.31 -5.45
CA VAL A 520 9.94 -42.13 -6.45
C VAL A 520 9.20 -43.44 -6.71
N VAL A 521 9.92 -44.56 -6.80
CA VAL A 521 9.32 -45.90 -6.95
C VAL A 521 8.53 -46.29 -5.70
N LEU A 522 9.06 -46.03 -4.51
CA LEU A 522 8.39 -46.30 -3.24
C LEU A 522 7.10 -45.46 -3.10
N ALA A 523 7.15 -44.17 -3.43
CA ALA A 523 5.98 -43.29 -3.42
C ALA A 523 4.88 -43.81 -4.39
N ARG A 524 5.27 -44.32 -5.57
CA ARG A 524 4.34 -44.93 -6.54
C ARG A 524 3.63 -46.15 -5.96
N MET A 525 4.36 -47.03 -5.28
CA MET A 525 3.80 -48.24 -4.66
C MET A 525 2.77 -47.90 -3.57
N LEU A 526 2.99 -46.80 -2.85
CA LEU A 526 2.14 -46.37 -1.74
C LEU A 526 0.88 -45.62 -2.20
N VAL A 527 0.98 -44.77 -3.22
CA VAL A 527 -0.18 -44.07 -3.82
C VAL A 527 -1.25 -45.06 -4.28
N HIS A 528 -0.83 -46.21 -4.83
CA HIS A 528 -1.74 -47.27 -5.28
C HIS A 528 -2.54 -47.90 -4.13
N ARG A 529 -2.01 -47.88 -2.89
CA ARG A 529 -2.67 -48.42 -1.69
C ARG A 529 -3.59 -47.41 -0.99
N MET A 530 -3.41 -46.10 -1.23
CA MET A 530 -3.99 -45.05 -0.38
C MET A 530 -5.09 -44.19 -1.04
N THR A 531 -5.20 -44.22 -2.38
CA THR A 531 -6.09 -43.30 -3.12
C THR A 531 -7.19 -44.04 -3.88
N ARG A 532 -8.33 -43.37 -4.12
CA ARG A 532 -9.41 -43.90 -4.97
C ARG A 532 -8.87 -44.15 -6.40
N ALA A 533 -9.36 -45.21 -7.04
CA ALA A 533 -8.82 -45.77 -8.28
C ALA A 533 -8.66 -44.78 -9.46
N SER A 534 -9.40 -43.67 -9.52
CA SER A 534 -9.27 -42.67 -10.59
C SER A 534 -8.11 -41.69 -10.39
N ILE A 535 -7.94 -41.14 -9.18
CA ILE A 535 -6.87 -40.18 -8.84
C ILE A 535 -5.51 -40.89 -8.72
N GLY A 536 -5.52 -42.12 -8.18
CA GLY A 536 -4.31 -42.94 -8.03
C GLY A 536 -3.64 -43.32 -9.36
N ARG A 537 -4.41 -43.42 -10.46
CA ARG A 537 -3.87 -43.72 -11.80
C ARG A 537 -3.07 -42.55 -12.39
N GLY A 538 -3.54 -41.32 -12.20
CA GLY A 538 -2.83 -40.12 -12.68
C GLY A 538 -1.54 -39.85 -11.91
N ILE A 539 -1.59 -39.91 -10.57
CA ILE A 539 -0.40 -39.73 -9.72
C ILE A 539 0.60 -40.88 -9.93
N GLY A 540 0.10 -42.11 -10.08
CA GLY A 540 0.94 -43.27 -10.40
C GLY A 540 1.68 -43.12 -11.73
N ALA A 541 1.02 -42.64 -12.79
CA ALA A 541 1.64 -42.37 -14.08
C ALA A 541 2.70 -41.25 -14.00
N PHE A 542 2.44 -40.20 -13.22
CA PHE A 542 3.42 -39.13 -13.01
C PHE A 542 4.68 -39.62 -12.30
N LEU A 543 4.53 -40.37 -11.20
CA LEU A 543 5.68 -40.94 -10.48
C LEU A 543 6.46 -41.95 -11.35
N SER A 544 5.76 -42.66 -12.25
CA SER A 544 6.39 -43.52 -13.25
C SER A 544 7.22 -42.73 -14.26
N GLY A 545 6.68 -41.61 -14.73
CA GLY A 545 7.38 -40.67 -15.62
C GLY A 545 8.58 -40.03 -14.93
N GLY A 546 8.44 -39.61 -13.68
CA GLY A 546 9.55 -39.07 -12.87
C GLY A 546 10.68 -40.08 -12.67
N ALA A 547 10.35 -41.35 -12.37
CA ALA A 547 11.35 -42.42 -12.29
C ALA A 547 12.04 -42.68 -13.64
N ALA A 548 11.29 -42.65 -14.75
CA ALA A 548 11.85 -42.81 -16.09
C ALA A 548 12.77 -41.65 -16.47
N VAL A 549 12.40 -40.40 -16.14
CA VAL A 549 13.23 -39.21 -16.37
C VAL A 549 14.51 -39.26 -15.54
N ILE A 550 14.44 -39.61 -14.25
CA ILE A 550 15.64 -39.79 -13.40
C ILE A 550 16.56 -40.88 -13.98
N GLY A 551 15.99 -41.98 -14.48
CA GLY A 551 16.75 -43.05 -15.15
C GLY A 551 17.40 -42.60 -16.47
N ILE A 552 16.69 -41.85 -17.31
CA ILE A 552 17.21 -41.30 -18.56
C ILE A 552 18.32 -40.29 -18.28
N VAL A 553 18.13 -39.41 -17.29
CA VAL A 553 19.11 -38.40 -16.87
C VAL A 553 20.37 -39.07 -16.29
N PHE A 554 20.22 -40.15 -15.52
CA PHE A 554 21.35 -40.93 -15.02
C PHE A 554 22.16 -41.55 -16.18
N VAL A 555 21.49 -42.19 -17.14
CA VAL A 555 22.15 -42.81 -18.31
C VAL A 555 22.77 -41.77 -19.24
N ALA A 556 22.11 -40.64 -19.47
CA ALA A 556 22.58 -39.59 -20.38
C ALA A 556 23.82 -38.86 -19.86
N ASN A 557 23.98 -38.74 -18.53
CA ASN A 557 25.13 -38.08 -17.91
C ASN A 557 26.24 -39.05 -17.50
N LEU A 558 26.00 -40.36 -17.64
CA LEU A 558 27.00 -41.40 -17.35
C LEU A 558 28.29 -41.22 -18.16
N PRO A 559 28.28 -40.89 -19.47
CA PRO A 559 29.50 -40.70 -20.25
C PRO A 559 30.32 -39.48 -19.82
N GLU A 560 29.66 -38.37 -19.47
CA GLU A 560 30.33 -37.15 -18.97
C GLU A 560 30.88 -37.36 -17.54
N TRP A 561 30.18 -38.14 -16.72
CA TRP A 561 30.64 -38.49 -15.38
C TRP A 561 31.88 -39.38 -15.47
N LEU A 562 31.84 -40.40 -16.33
CA LEU A 562 32.99 -41.23 -16.65
C LEU A 562 34.14 -40.36 -17.17
N SER A 563 33.87 -39.37 -18.02
CA SER A 563 34.92 -38.48 -18.55
C SER A 563 35.59 -37.63 -17.48
N ARG A 564 34.83 -37.14 -16.49
CA ARG A 564 35.36 -36.35 -15.37
C ARG A 564 36.03 -37.18 -14.28
N VAL A 565 35.66 -38.45 -14.15
CA VAL A 565 36.39 -39.41 -13.32
C VAL A 565 37.65 -39.93 -14.09
N GLY A 566 37.78 -39.62 -15.39
CA GLY A 566 39.01 -39.70 -16.18
C GLY A 566 38.92 -40.39 -17.55
N SER A 567 37.93 -40.09 -18.42
CA SER A 567 37.79 -40.73 -19.76
C SER A 567 37.27 -39.79 -20.89
N ASP A 568 38.14 -39.11 -21.62
CA ASP A 568 37.81 -38.07 -22.64
C ASP A 568 36.97 -38.52 -23.85
N PRO A 569 35.95 -37.71 -24.25
CA PRO A 569 35.56 -37.61 -25.66
C PRO A 569 35.77 -36.21 -26.30
N TRP A 570 34.85 -35.23 -26.35
CA TRP A 570 34.84 -34.29 -27.51
C TRP A 570 34.73 -32.79 -27.17
N ALA A 571 35.72 -31.98 -27.62
CA ALA A 571 35.80 -30.52 -27.52
C ALA A 571 35.38 -29.82 -28.84
N MET A 572 34.54 -28.77 -28.80
CA MET A 572 34.22 -27.89 -29.96
C MET A 572 34.12 -26.39 -29.56
N SER A 573 34.36 -25.52 -30.55
CA SER A 573 34.83 -24.12 -30.49
C SER A 573 33.76 -23.02 -30.77
N ALA A 574 34.21 -21.75 -30.70
CA ALA A 574 33.45 -20.49 -30.68
C ALA A 574 32.71 -20.05 -31.98
N ASP A 575 32.66 -20.85 -33.04
CA ASP A 575 32.11 -20.44 -34.35
C ASP A 575 30.56 -20.50 -34.47
N GLY A 576 29.86 -20.97 -33.43
CA GLY A 576 28.39 -21.15 -33.44
C GLY A 576 27.54 -19.91 -33.18
N ALA A 577 28.10 -18.80 -32.69
CA ALA A 577 27.34 -17.62 -32.24
C ALA A 577 26.98 -16.63 -33.37
N PHE A 578 27.64 -16.70 -34.53
CA PHE A 578 27.44 -15.79 -35.65
C PHE A 578 26.18 -16.11 -36.49
N TRP A 579 25.79 -17.38 -36.56
CA TRP A 579 24.69 -17.84 -37.43
C TRP A 579 23.28 -17.66 -36.86
N THR A 580 23.14 -17.35 -35.57
CA THR A 580 21.85 -17.18 -34.89
C THR A 580 21.26 -15.78 -35.08
N VAL A 581 22.08 -14.74 -35.20
CA VAL A 581 21.67 -13.34 -35.43
C VAL A 581 21.08 -13.14 -36.83
N LEU A 582 21.62 -13.83 -37.84
CA LEU A 582 21.15 -13.73 -39.22
C LEU A 582 19.78 -14.41 -39.43
N ALA A 583 19.47 -15.44 -38.63
CA ALA A 583 18.19 -16.16 -38.69
C ALA A 583 17.01 -15.36 -38.09
N THR A 584 17.26 -14.48 -37.12
CA THR A 584 16.24 -13.66 -36.43
C THR A 584 15.72 -12.52 -37.31
N ALA A 585 16.58 -11.92 -38.12
CA ALA A 585 16.18 -10.88 -39.09
C ALA A 585 15.30 -11.43 -40.22
N ALA A 586 15.55 -12.66 -40.64
CA ALA A 586 14.79 -13.33 -41.70
C ALA A 586 13.37 -13.75 -41.26
N THR A 587 13.16 -14.04 -39.97
CA THR A 587 11.85 -14.48 -39.44
C THR A 587 10.88 -13.31 -39.23
N LEU A 588 11.38 -12.12 -38.87
CA LEU A 588 10.56 -10.90 -38.76
C LEU A 588 10.05 -10.41 -40.12
N ALA A 589 10.84 -10.61 -41.19
CA ALA A 589 10.43 -10.32 -42.56
C ALA A 589 9.36 -11.32 -43.08
N ALA A 590 9.43 -12.59 -42.68
CA ALA A 590 8.47 -13.61 -43.07
C ALA A 590 7.08 -13.43 -42.40
N LEU A 591 7.03 -12.89 -41.18
CA LEU A 591 5.78 -12.66 -40.46
C LEU A 591 4.94 -11.49 -41.02
N ALA A 592 5.57 -10.51 -41.68
CA ALA A 592 4.87 -9.40 -42.34
C ALA A 592 4.17 -9.80 -43.66
N VAL A 593 4.61 -10.90 -44.27
CA VAL A 593 4.11 -11.39 -45.57
C VAL A 593 2.92 -12.34 -45.42
N MET A 594 2.74 -13.00 -44.27
CA MET A 594 1.68 -14.01 -44.06
C MET A 594 0.37 -13.46 -43.48
N THR A 595 0.35 -12.21 -43.02
CA THR A 595 -0.81 -11.55 -42.39
C THR A 595 -2.02 -11.24 -43.28
N PRO A 596 -1.96 -11.16 -44.64
CA PRO A 596 -3.13 -10.79 -45.44
C PRO A 596 -4.11 -11.93 -45.79
N ARG A 597 -3.89 -13.17 -45.33
CA ARG A 597 -4.76 -14.30 -45.73
C ARG A 597 -5.78 -14.77 -44.70
N ILE A 598 -5.81 -14.19 -43.49
CA ILE A 598 -6.69 -14.70 -42.40
C ILE A 598 -7.52 -13.60 -41.70
N LEU A 599 -7.26 -12.30 -41.91
CA LEU A 599 -8.02 -11.22 -41.23
C LEU A 599 -8.86 -10.35 -42.18
N PRO A 600 -10.10 -9.96 -41.80
CA PRO A 600 -10.89 -8.92 -42.47
C PRO A 600 -10.25 -7.53 -42.38
N ARG A 601 -10.60 -6.66 -43.34
CA ARG A 601 -9.93 -5.39 -43.69
C ARG A 601 -9.88 -4.30 -42.60
N THR A 602 -10.53 -4.46 -41.45
CA THR A 602 -10.55 -3.48 -40.35
C THR A 602 -9.50 -3.73 -39.26
N ASP A 603 -8.94 -4.93 -39.16
CA ASP A 603 -7.88 -5.27 -38.18
C ASP A 603 -6.46 -5.26 -38.77
N ALA A 604 -6.32 -5.27 -40.10
CA ALA A 604 -5.04 -5.02 -40.78
C ALA A 604 -4.63 -3.53 -40.78
N ALA A 605 -5.55 -2.62 -40.45
CA ALA A 605 -5.32 -1.17 -40.37
C ALA A 605 -4.91 -0.67 -38.96
N ALA A 606 -5.18 -1.44 -37.90
CA ALA A 606 -4.74 -1.11 -36.54
C ALA A 606 -3.29 -1.59 -36.25
N LEU A 607 -2.83 -2.64 -36.93
CA LEU A 607 -1.46 -3.15 -36.82
C LEU A 607 -0.44 -2.32 -37.61
N SER A 608 -0.85 -1.66 -38.71
CA SER A 608 -0.04 -0.63 -39.39
C SER A 608 -0.05 0.72 -38.64
N LEU A 609 -1.04 0.97 -37.79
CA LEU A 609 -1.11 2.15 -36.90
C LEU A 609 -0.12 2.05 -35.72
N ILE A 610 0.12 0.85 -35.18
CA ILE A 610 1.09 0.63 -34.09
C ILE A 610 2.54 0.65 -34.61
N ALA A 611 2.78 0.16 -35.83
CA ALA A 611 4.08 0.32 -36.51
C ALA A 611 4.36 1.78 -36.91
N GLY A 612 3.32 2.54 -37.27
CA GLY A 612 3.41 3.99 -37.48
C GLY A 612 3.72 4.79 -36.21
N VAL A 613 3.18 4.39 -35.05
CA VAL A 613 3.48 5.05 -33.76
C VAL A 613 4.93 4.78 -33.30
N ALA A 614 5.49 3.61 -33.58
CA ALA A 614 6.90 3.32 -33.32
C ALA A 614 7.86 4.11 -34.24
N LEU A 615 7.48 4.37 -35.49
CA LEU A 615 8.21 5.26 -36.41
C LEU A 615 8.11 6.74 -35.98
N VAL A 616 6.99 7.15 -35.39
CA VAL A 616 6.78 8.50 -34.83
C VAL A 616 7.57 8.70 -33.53
N VAL A 617 7.78 7.66 -32.72
CA VAL A 617 8.68 7.67 -31.55
C VAL A 617 10.16 7.74 -31.97
N ALA A 618 10.53 7.13 -33.09
CA ALA A 618 11.86 7.27 -33.69
C ALA A 618 12.10 8.65 -34.32
N ALA A 619 11.07 9.25 -34.95
CA ALA A 619 11.11 10.62 -35.46
C ALA A 619 11.14 11.67 -34.32
N ALA A 620 10.50 11.39 -33.18
CA ALA A 620 10.64 12.19 -31.96
C ALA A 620 12.07 12.12 -31.39
N GLY A 621 12.78 11.01 -31.57
CA GLY A 621 14.21 10.88 -31.27
C GLY A 621 15.12 11.81 -32.08
N VAL A 622 14.72 12.21 -33.30
CA VAL A 622 15.42 13.22 -34.13
C VAL A 622 15.09 14.65 -33.68
N PHE A 623 13.97 14.84 -32.99
CA PHE A 623 13.58 16.12 -32.40
C PHE A 623 14.40 16.44 -31.13
N PHE A 624 14.90 15.42 -30.43
CA PHE A 624 15.73 15.54 -29.22
C PHE A 624 17.26 15.54 -29.47
N THR A 625 17.71 15.62 -30.72
CA THR A 625 19.12 15.74 -31.08
C THR A 625 19.60 17.18 -31.39
N PRO A 626 19.59 18.15 -30.46
CA PRO A 626 20.39 19.37 -30.61
C PRO A 626 21.71 19.39 -29.81
N THR A 627 22.19 18.28 -29.23
CA THR A 627 23.44 18.29 -28.43
C THR A 627 24.66 17.62 -29.09
N ARG A 628 24.63 17.32 -30.40
CA ARG A 628 25.80 16.70 -31.08
C ARG A 628 26.38 17.43 -32.29
N TYR A 629 25.79 18.51 -32.82
CA TYR A 629 26.26 19.09 -34.10
C TYR A 629 26.28 20.63 -34.22
N GLY A 630 26.38 21.39 -33.11
CA GLY A 630 26.88 22.77 -33.15
C GLY A 630 26.25 23.73 -34.19
N VAL A 631 24.91 23.73 -34.34
CA VAL A 631 24.19 24.73 -35.14
C VAL A 631 23.56 25.75 -34.19
N THR A 632 24.20 26.89 -34.07
CA THR A 632 23.65 28.14 -33.53
C THR A 632 22.83 28.83 -34.63
N ASP A 633 21.71 29.46 -34.26
CA ASP A 633 20.77 30.26 -35.09
C ASP A 633 19.60 29.53 -35.77
N SER A 634 18.50 29.34 -35.04
CA SER A 634 17.13 29.32 -35.62
C SER A 634 16.02 29.59 -34.59
N THR A 635 16.31 30.33 -33.53
CA THR A 635 15.36 30.55 -32.43
C THR A 635 14.20 31.50 -32.84
N GLY A 636 14.49 32.50 -33.68
CA GLY A 636 13.46 33.41 -34.23
C GLY A 636 12.39 32.76 -35.12
N THR A 637 12.70 31.72 -35.90
CA THR A 637 11.72 31.03 -36.77
C THR A 637 10.85 30.04 -36.01
N ARG A 638 11.34 29.47 -34.90
CA ARG A 638 10.56 28.62 -33.98
C ARG A 638 9.54 29.44 -33.19
N LEU A 639 9.93 30.62 -32.70
CA LEU A 639 9.05 31.60 -32.04
C LEU A 639 7.88 32.02 -32.93
N ILE A 640 8.16 32.41 -34.17
CA ILE A 640 7.13 32.86 -35.13
C ILE A 640 6.17 31.71 -35.46
N THR A 641 6.68 30.49 -35.64
CA THR A 641 5.85 29.33 -36.00
C THR A 641 4.95 28.90 -34.85
N LEU A 642 5.47 28.81 -33.62
CA LEU A 642 4.69 28.44 -32.43
C LEU A 642 3.67 29.53 -32.03
N GLY A 643 4.05 30.81 -32.17
CA GLY A 643 3.17 31.95 -31.92
C GLY A 643 2.02 32.06 -32.92
N VAL A 644 2.28 31.81 -34.21
CA VAL A 644 1.25 31.79 -35.27
C VAL A 644 0.30 30.60 -35.08
N ILE A 645 0.79 29.41 -34.72
CA ILE A 645 -0.04 28.23 -34.47
C ILE A 645 -0.94 28.44 -33.24
N GLY A 646 -0.41 28.96 -32.13
CA GLY A 646 -1.18 29.29 -30.93
C GLY A 646 -2.26 30.35 -31.19
N LEU A 647 -1.91 31.43 -31.88
CA LEU A 647 -2.81 32.52 -32.24
C LEU A 647 -3.92 32.04 -33.19
N LEU A 648 -3.61 31.22 -34.20
CA LEU A 648 -4.59 30.68 -35.15
C LEU A 648 -5.57 29.71 -34.46
N CYS A 649 -5.11 28.87 -33.51
CA CYS A 649 -5.98 27.98 -32.74
C CYS A 649 -6.96 28.75 -31.83
N VAL A 650 -6.54 29.89 -31.27
CA VAL A 650 -7.37 30.79 -30.45
C VAL A 650 -8.37 31.57 -31.32
N LEU A 651 -7.92 32.15 -32.44
CA LEU A 651 -8.77 32.90 -33.39
C LEU A 651 -9.84 32.02 -34.05
N TRP A 652 -9.54 30.73 -34.27
CA TRP A 652 -10.51 29.77 -34.83
C TRP A 652 -11.73 29.56 -33.91
N GLN A 653 -11.59 29.77 -32.59
CA GLN A 653 -12.72 29.63 -31.66
C GLN A 653 -13.72 30.79 -31.73
N LEU A 654 -13.35 31.92 -32.34
CA LEU A 654 -14.21 33.11 -32.49
C LEU A 654 -15.14 33.03 -33.71
N MET A 655 -14.99 32.02 -34.60
CA MET A 655 -15.75 31.92 -35.85
C MET A 655 -17.17 31.33 -35.64
N PRO A 656 -18.26 32.13 -35.81
CA PRO A 656 -19.62 31.72 -35.44
C PRO A 656 -20.24 30.58 -36.27
N ARG A 657 -19.66 30.25 -37.43
CA ARG A 657 -20.22 29.30 -38.42
C ARG A 657 -19.75 27.84 -38.26
N SER A 658 -18.99 27.52 -37.22
CA SER A 658 -18.29 26.22 -37.07
C SER A 658 -18.84 25.31 -35.96
N ALA A 659 -20.07 25.57 -35.48
CA ALA A 659 -20.67 25.02 -34.26
C ALA A 659 -21.04 23.50 -34.26
N GLY A 660 -20.37 22.67 -35.05
CA GLY A 660 -20.56 21.21 -35.03
C GLY A 660 -19.40 20.39 -35.59
N TRP A 661 -18.26 21.03 -35.87
CA TRP A 661 -17.16 20.38 -36.59
C TRP A 661 -16.17 19.77 -35.58
N PRO A 662 -15.73 18.50 -35.76
CA PRO A 662 -14.75 17.86 -34.89
C PRO A 662 -13.44 18.67 -34.76
N GLN A 663 -13.11 19.41 -35.82
CA GLN A 663 -11.92 20.26 -35.90
C GLN A 663 -11.90 21.37 -34.84
N ARG A 664 -13.05 21.91 -34.43
CA ARG A 664 -13.11 22.95 -33.40
C ARG A 664 -12.70 22.43 -32.02
N VAL A 665 -12.98 21.16 -31.73
CA VAL A 665 -12.54 20.44 -30.52
C VAL A 665 -11.03 20.20 -30.56
N VAL A 666 -10.48 19.86 -31.73
CA VAL A 666 -9.04 19.67 -31.94
C VAL A 666 -8.27 20.99 -31.78
N PHE A 667 -8.75 22.07 -32.40
CA PHE A 667 -8.16 23.41 -32.23
C PHE A 667 -8.34 23.95 -30.81
N ALA A 668 -9.40 23.55 -30.12
CA ALA A 668 -9.59 23.90 -28.71
C ALA A 668 -8.60 23.17 -27.79
N ALA A 669 -8.25 21.91 -28.08
CA ALA A 669 -7.20 21.18 -27.38
C ALA A 669 -5.78 21.67 -27.74
N ALA A 670 -5.56 22.11 -28.99
CA ALA A 670 -4.26 22.57 -29.46
C ALA A 670 -3.87 23.96 -28.91
N ALA A 671 -4.84 24.83 -28.62
CA ALA A 671 -4.58 26.20 -28.20
C ALA A 671 -3.80 26.35 -26.87
N PRO A 672 -4.13 25.64 -25.77
CA PRO A 672 -3.34 25.70 -24.54
C PRO A 672 -1.90 25.20 -24.71
N ILE A 673 -1.70 24.17 -25.55
CA ILE A 673 -0.37 23.61 -25.85
C ILE A 673 0.46 24.62 -26.67
N GLY A 674 -0.14 25.22 -27.69
CA GLY A 674 0.51 26.27 -28.50
C GLY A 674 0.90 27.50 -27.67
N LEU A 675 0.04 27.94 -26.75
CA LEU A 675 0.34 29.05 -25.83
C LEU A 675 1.52 28.73 -24.89
N ALA A 676 1.61 27.51 -24.39
CA ALA A 676 2.71 27.09 -23.52
C ALA A 676 4.04 26.93 -24.27
N LEU A 677 4.02 26.36 -25.47
CA LEU A 677 5.21 26.23 -26.32
C LEU A 677 5.72 27.61 -26.78
N PHE A 678 4.82 28.53 -27.10
CA PHE A 678 5.18 29.91 -27.42
C PHE A 678 5.81 30.63 -26.21
N ALA A 679 5.24 30.46 -25.01
CA ALA A 679 5.81 31.04 -23.79
C ALA A 679 7.19 30.47 -23.44
N LEU A 680 7.40 29.16 -23.64
CA LEU A 680 8.70 28.49 -23.43
C LEU A 680 9.79 29.11 -24.32
N GLU A 681 9.49 29.23 -25.62
CA GLU A 681 10.45 29.74 -26.59
C GLU A 681 10.69 31.25 -26.35
N LEU A 682 9.65 32.01 -26.00
CA LEU A 682 9.77 33.45 -25.70
C LEU A 682 10.72 33.72 -24.54
N THR A 683 10.69 32.87 -23.51
CA THR A 683 11.60 32.99 -22.37
C THR A 683 13.03 32.56 -22.67
N ASN A 684 13.23 31.60 -23.57
CA ASN A 684 14.57 31.16 -23.96
C ASN A 684 15.34 32.24 -24.74
N ASP A 685 14.64 33.12 -25.46
CA ASP A 685 15.26 34.13 -26.32
C ASP A 685 15.18 35.58 -25.82
N ALA A 686 14.01 36.03 -25.36
CA ALA A 686 13.74 37.45 -25.16
C ALA A 686 13.95 37.93 -23.70
N LEU A 687 13.93 37.01 -22.74
CA LEU A 687 14.06 37.28 -21.31
C LEU A 687 14.92 36.20 -20.65
N PRO A 688 16.25 36.19 -20.87
CA PRO A 688 17.16 35.15 -20.38
C PRO A 688 17.34 35.11 -18.85
N SER A 689 16.50 35.84 -18.10
CA SER A 689 16.44 35.71 -16.65
C SER A 689 15.66 34.45 -16.27
N ASP A 690 16.23 33.61 -15.42
CA ASP A 690 15.59 32.40 -14.87
C ASP A 690 14.21 32.69 -14.23
N ALA A 691 13.99 33.91 -13.73
CA ALA A 691 12.72 34.39 -13.18
C ALA A 691 11.61 34.53 -14.24
N ALA A 692 11.97 34.98 -15.45
CA ALA A 692 11.03 35.13 -16.56
C ALA A 692 10.64 33.76 -17.13
N ALA A 693 11.61 32.86 -17.31
CA ALA A 693 11.39 31.46 -17.72
C ALA A 693 10.41 30.74 -16.78
N ALA A 694 10.58 30.93 -15.47
CA ALA A 694 9.71 30.32 -14.47
C ALA A 694 8.30 30.93 -14.40
N SER A 695 8.11 32.19 -14.78
CA SER A 695 6.80 32.84 -14.71
C SER A 695 5.98 32.69 -16.00
N ALA A 696 6.61 32.70 -17.18
CA ALA A 696 5.90 32.74 -18.47
C ALA A 696 5.06 31.48 -18.74
N LEU A 697 5.58 30.29 -18.42
CA LEU A 697 4.89 29.02 -18.62
C LEU A 697 3.59 28.91 -17.78
N PRO A 698 3.62 29.09 -16.44
CA PRO A 698 2.40 29.18 -15.64
C PRO A 698 1.46 30.29 -16.10
N LEU A 699 1.99 31.45 -16.52
CA LEU A 699 1.18 32.55 -17.04
C LEU A 699 0.42 32.13 -18.31
N ALA A 700 1.05 31.37 -19.21
CA ALA A 700 0.39 30.84 -20.41
C ALA A 700 -0.74 29.86 -20.06
N ALA A 701 -0.58 29.04 -19.02
CA ALA A 701 -1.65 28.17 -18.52
C ALA A 701 -2.81 28.98 -17.90
N ILE A 702 -2.51 30.05 -17.16
CA ILE A 702 -3.51 31.00 -16.62
C ILE A 702 -4.28 31.66 -17.77
N VAL A 703 -3.54 32.16 -18.77
CA VAL A 703 -4.11 32.81 -19.95
C VAL A 703 -4.97 31.83 -20.74
N ALA A 704 -4.55 30.58 -20.91
CA ALA A 704 -5.36 29.54 -21.54
C ALA A 704 -6.66 29.26 -20.75
N ALA A 705 -6.59 29.16 -19.42
CA ALA A 705 -7.77 28.96 -18.56
C ALA A 705 -8.73 30.16 -18.59
N ALA A 706 -8.20 31.38 -18.63
CA ALA A 706 -8.96 32.63 -18.74
C ALA A 706 -9.57 32.81 -20.14
N LEU A 707 -8.84 32.46 -21.21
CA LEU A 707 -9.36 32.51 -22.59
C LEU A 707 -10.48 31.51 -22.79
N ALA A 708 -10.41 30.31 -22.18
CA ALA A 708 -11.52 29.37 -22.19
C ALA A 708 -12.80 30.02 -21.62
N PHE A 709 -12.68 30.75 -20.50
CA PHE A 709 -13.78 31.48 -19.85
C PHE A 709 -14.47 32.47 -20.79
N VAL A 710 -13.69 33.20 -21.60
CA VAL A 710 -14.19 34.27 -22.48
C VAL A 710 -14.69 33.72 -23.83
N LEU A 711 -14.01 32.73 -24.40
CA LEU A 711 -14.22 32.28 -25.78
C LEU A 711 -15.24 31.13 -25.90
N LEU A 712 -15.41 30.31 -24.87
CA LEU A 712 -16.16 29.05 -24.92
C LEU A 712 -17.21 28.95 -23.79
N PRO A 713 -18.35 29.67 -23.91
CA PRO A 713 -19.44 29.59 -22.94
C PRO A 713 -20.14 28.21 -22.96
N LEU A 714 -20.33 27.62 -21.78
CA LEU A 714 -20.79 26.23 -21.60
C LEU A 714 -22.19 25.91 -22.14
N ASP A 715 -23.04 26.91 -22.30
CA ASP A 715 -24.42 26.70 -22.70
C ASP A 715 -24.57 26.32 -24.18
N ARG A 716 -23.53 26.53 -25.00
CA ARG A 716 -23.54 26.23 -26.45
C ARG A 716 -22.44 25.26 -26.92
N GLU A 717 -21.32 25.12 -26.20
CA GLU A 717 -20.09 24.53 -26.78
C GLU A 717 -19.34 23.56 -25.83
N ARG A 718 -20.06 22.64 -25.18
CA ARG A 718 -19.51 21.73 -24.15
C ARG A 718 -18.29 20.90 -24.58
N ALA A 719 -18.27 20.36 -25.81
CA ALA A 719 -17.19 19.47 -26.26
C ALA A 719 -15.86 20.20 -26.50
N ALA A 720 -15.91 21.39 -27.12
CA ALA A 720 -14.72 22.22 -27.33
C ALA A 720 -14.19 22.76 -25.98
N ARG A 721 -15.11 23.13 -25.07
CA ARG A 721 -14.75 23.56 -23.73
C ARG A 721 -14.00 22.47 -22.95
N LEU A 722 -14.56 21.26 -22.87
CA LEU A 722 -13.93 20.13 -22.19
C LEU A 722 -12.55 19.77 -22.77
N ALA A 723 -12.37 19.87 -24.09
CA ALA A 723 -11.09 19.62 -24.74
C ALA A 723 -10.03 20.70 -24.43
N TRP A 724 -10.44 21.97 -24.39
CA TRP A 724 -9.58 23.09 -23.97
C TRP A 724 -9.16 22.97 -22.50
N ASP A 725 -10.11 22.68 -21.62
CA ASP A 725 -9.82 22.52 -20.20
C ASP A 725 -8.91 21.29 -19.95
N ALA A 726 -9.12 20.18 -20.67
CA ALA A 726 -8.25 19.00 -20.60
C ALA A 726 -6.82 19.30 -21.06
N ALA A 727 -6.64 20.04 -22.16
CA ALA A 727 -5.33 20.46 -22.63
C ALA A 727 -4.66 21.46 -21.68
N THR A 728 -5.41 22.37 -21.07
CA THR A 728 -4.91 23.32 -20.06
C THR A 728 -4.42 22.59 -18.81
N VAL A 729 -5.13 21.54 -18.37
CA VAL A 729 -4.71 20.67 -17.27
C VAL A 729 -3.44 19.89 -17.64
N LEU A 730 -3.37 19.32 -18.85
CA LEU A 730 -2.18 18.61 -19.33
C LEU A 730 -0.94 19.51 -19.35
N VAL A 731 -1.07 20.70 -19.91
CA VAL A 731 0.00 21.72 -19.93
C VAL A 731 0.44 22.09 -18.52
N SER A 732 -0.50 22.35 -17.62
CA SER A 732 -0.21 22.66 -16.21
C SER A 732 0.54 21.53 -15.51
N LEU A 733 0.18 20.27 -15.80
CA LEU A 733 0.85 19.08 -15.27
C LEU A 733 2.30 18.97 -15.79
N VAL A 734 2.52 19.20 -17.08
CA VAL A 734 3.87 19.18 -17.69
C VAL A 734 4.74 20.28 -17.08
N ILE A 735 4.23 21.51 -16.97
CA ILE A 735 4.95 22.63 -16.34
C ILE A 735 5.35 22.29 -14.90
N LEU A 736 4.44 21.70 -14.14
CA LEU A 736 4.69 21.28 -12.76
C LEU A 736 5.80 20.22 -12.70
N VAL A 737 5.73 19.16 -13.52
CA VAL A 737 6.73 18.08 -13.55
C VAL A 737 8.10 18.62 -13.92
N THR A 738 8.19 19.47 -14.93
CA THR A 738 9.46 20.05 -15.38
C THR A 738 10.05 21.00 -14.33
N ALA A 739 9.23 21.86 -13.72
CA ALA A 739 9.70 22.79 -12.68
C ALA A 739 10.24 22.06 -11.44
N VAL A 740 9.65 20.92 -11.08
CA VAL A 740 10.13 20.06 -9.99
C VAL A 740 11.40 19.31 -10.40
N ALA A 741 11.44 18.73 -11.61
CA ALA A 741 12.58 17.94 -12.08
C ALA A 741 13.88 18.74 -12.24
N VAL A 742 13.77 20.02 -12.60
CA VAL A 742 14.91 20.93 -12.80
C VAL A 742 15.30 21.67 -11.51
N ALA A 743 14.59 21.43 -10.39
CA ALA A 743 14.80 22.11 -9.11
C ALA A 743 14.95 23.63 -9.28
N SER A 744 14.03 24.27 -10.02
CA SER A 744 14.20 25.68 -10.37
C SER A 744 14.13 26.57 -9.13
N ASP A 745 15.02 27.56 -9.12
CA ASP A 745 15.07 28.64 -8.14
C ASP A 745 13.69 29.31 -7.91
N TYR A 746 12.81 29.26 -8.90
CA TYR A 746 11.53 29.95 -8.94
C TYR A 746 10.31 29.01 -8.90
N LEU A 747 10.48 27.76 -8.46
CA LEU A 747 9.39 26.78 -8.31
C LEU A 747 8.19 27.35 -7.54
N TRP A 748 8.46 28.21 -6.55
CA TRP A 748 7.45 28.89 -5.75
C TRP A 748 6.52 29.80 -6.55
N LEU A 749 7.09 30.52 -7.50
CA LEU A 749 6.37 31.40 -8.39
C LEU A 749 5.53 30.57 -9.36
N CYS A 750 6.10 29.47 -9.87
CA CYS A 750 5.38 28.53 -10.74
C CYS A 750 4.12 27.98 -10.07
N LEU A 751 4.26 27.45 -8.87
CA LEU A 751 3.17 26.83 -8.10
C LEU A 751 2.09 27.85 -7.70
N LEU A 752 2.50 29.06 -7.30
CA LEU A 752 1.58 30.14 -6.95
C LEU A 752 0.76 30.61 -8.16
N LEU A 753 1.39 30.74 -9.33
CA LEU A 753 0.69 31.07 -10.57
C LEU A 753 -0.24 29.93 -11.01
N LEU A 754 0.23 28.68 -10.97
CA LEU A 754 -0.57 27.52 -11.35
C LEU A 754 -1.79 27.31 -10.44
N ALA A 755 -1.74 27.77 -9.19
CA ALA A 755 -2.88 27.75 -8.27
C ALA A 755 -4.11 28.51 -8.81
N LEU A 756 -3.92 29.46 -9.72
CA LEU A 756 -5.01 30.23 -10.33
C LEU A 756 -5.75 29.41 -11.41
N VAL A 757 -5.11 28.44 -12.05
CA VAL A 757 -5.68 27.65 -13.15
C VAL A 757 -6.93 26.86 -12.70
N PRO A 758 -6.90 26.05 -11.62
CA PRO A 758 -8.10 25.34 -11.17
C PRO A 758 -9.24 26.27 -10.71
N LEU A 759 -8.90 27.45 -10.18
CA LEU A 759 -9.88 28.46 -9.78
C LEU A 759 -10.62 29.01 -11.02
N LEU A 760 -9.87 29.31 -12.09
CA LEU A 760 -10.40 29.83 -13.36
C LEU A 760 -11.24 28.77 -14.09
N LEU A 761 -10.78 27.50 -14.13
CA LEU A 761 -11.52 26.38 -14.70
C LEU A 761 -12.86 26.16 -13.96
N ALA A 762 -12.84 26.21 -12.63
CA ALA A 762 -14.04 26.05 -11.81
C ALA A 762 -15.01 27.23 -11.97
N ALA A 763 -14.50 28.47 -12.00
CA ALA A 763 -15.31 29.67 -12.23
C ALA A 763 -16.00 29.64 -13.60
N GLY A 764 -15.33 29.09 -14.63
CA GLY A 764 -15.89 28.90 -15.97
C GLY A 764 -17.04 27.92 -16.06
N HIS A 765 -17.10 26.92 -15.15
CA HIS A 765 -18.19 25.95 -15.08
C HIS A 765 -19.33 26.33 -14.14
N GLY A 766 -19.38 27.62 -13.79
CA GLY A 766 -20.35 28.23 -12.90
C GLY A 766 -19.74 28.59 -11.54
N GLY A 767 -20.20 29.68 -10.93
CA GLY A 767 -19.58 30.26 -9.73
C GLY A 767 -19.30 29.27 -8.58
N VAL A 768 -18.07 29.31 -8.06
CA VAL A 768 -17.50 28.39 -7.05
C VAL A 768 -18.38 28.21 -5.80
N PHE A 769 -19.14 29.24 -5.42
CA PHE A 769 -19.92 29.25 -4.17
C PHE A 769 -21.43 29.06 -4.34
N ARG A 770 -21.96 29.11 -5.57
CA ARG A 770 -23.41 29.13 -5.82
C ARG A 770 -23.94 28.02 -6.73
N THR A 771 -23.06 27.22 -7.35
CA THR A 771 -23.47 26.20 -8.33
C THR A 771 -23.43 24.77 -7.79
N THR A 772 -24.23 23.90 -8.41
CA THR A 772 -24.30 22.45 -8.15
C THR A 772 -23.36 21.62 -9.04
N SER A 773 -22.63 22.28 -9.95
CA SER A 773 -21.69 21.64 -10.88
C SER A 773 -20.54 20.94 -10.15
N ALA A 774 -20.16 19.74 -10.60
CA ALA A 774 -19.02 18.97 -10.06
C ALA A 774 -17.69 19.73 -10.23
N TRP A 775 -17.58 20.62 -11.21
CA TRP A 775 -16.39 21.44 -11.48
C TRP A 775 -16.04 22.43 -10.37
N ARG A 776 -17.00 22.80 -9.50
CA ARG A 776 -16.68 23.60 -8.30
C ARG A 776 -15.64 22.93 -7.41
N HIS A 777 -15.53 21.59 -7.48
CA HIS A 777 -14.56 20.84 -6.69
C HIS A 777 -13.12 21.02 -7.20
N VAL A 778 -12.94 21.37 -8.48
CA VAL A 778 -11.63 21.65 -9.08
C VAL A 778 -10.99 22.90 -8.47
N ALA A 779 -11.80 23.89 -8.04
CA ALA A 779 -11.30 25.09 -7.35
C ALA A 779 -10.48 24.74 -6.10
N TRP A 780 -10.77 23.62 -5.43
CA TRP A 780 -10.02 23.21 -4.25
C TRP A 780 -8.57 22.80 -4.55
N LEU A 781 -8.19 22.53 -5.81
CA LEU A 781 -6.81 22.29 -6.22
C LEU A 781 -5.94 23.57 -6.19
N SER A 782 -6.56 24.75 -6.19
CA SER A 782 -5.82 26.02 -5.99
C SER A 782 -5.13 26.07 -4.63
N LEU A 783 -5.77 25.50 -3.61
CA LEU A 783 -5.28 25.54 -2.24
C LEU A 783 -3.97 24.74 -2.05
N PRO A 784 -3.86 23.44 -2.43
CA PRO A 784 -2.60 22.72 -2.33
C PRO A 784 -1.48 23.31 -3.22
N LEU A 785 -1.81 23.86 -4.40
CA LEU A 785 -0.82 24.54 -5.25
C LEU A 785 -0.28 25.83 -4.62
N ALA A 786 -1.15 26.66 -4.04
CA ALA A 786 -0.75 27.87 -3.34
C ALA A 786 0.07 27.56 -2.09
N VAL A 787 -0.31 26.52 -1.34
CA VAL A 787 0.47 26.03 -0.19
C VAL A 787 1.83 25.54 -0.63
N ALA A 788 1.93 24.75 -1.70
CA ALA A 788 3.20 24.29 -2.25
C ALA A 788 4.07 25.45 -2.76
N GLY A 789 3.46 26.50 -3.33
CA GLY A 789 4.14 27.73 -3.75
C GLY A 789 4.72 28.50 -2.58
N LEU A 790 3.92 28.80 -1.55
CA LEU A 790 4.41 29.39 -0.30
C LEU A 790 5.57 28.58 0.28
N TRP A 791 5.50 27.26 0.16
CA TRP A 791 6.44 26.38 0.83
C TRP A 791 7.77 26.20 0.09
N SER A 792 7.75 26.16 -1.24
CA SER A 792 8.97 26.26 -2.04
C SER A 792 9.64 27.64 -1.89
N TYR A 793 8.89 28.71 -1.64
CA TYR A 793 9.47 30.03 -1.33
C TYR A 793 10.24 29.99 0.00
N LEU A 794 9.60 29.45 1.04
CA LEU A 794 10.19 29.35 2.37
C LEU A 794 11.39 28.37 2.40
N GLY A 795 11.32 27.26 1.67
CA GLY A 795 12.44 26.33 1.50
C GLY A 795 13.66 26.98 0.83
N ARG A 796 13.44 27.78 -0.23
CA ARG A 796 14.51 28.55 -0.88
C ARG A 796 15.22 29.51 0.08
N HIS A 797 14.48 30.16 0.96
CA HIS A 797 15.04 31.12 1.91
C HIS A 797 15.68 30.45 3.13
N GLY A 798 15.90 29.13 3.09
CA GLY A 798 16.60 28.40 4.15
C GLY A 798 15.86 28.41 5.49
N THR A 799 14.52 28.57 5.48
CA THR A 799 13.76 28.59 6.73
C THR A 799 13.73 27.21 7.36
N ALA A 800 14.62 26.99 8.35
CA ALA A 800 14.75 25.71 9.02
C ALA A 800 13.52 25.33 9.86
N ALA A 801 12.67 26.31 10.23
CA ALA A 801 11.45 26.13 11.01
C ALA A 801 10.21 26.66 10.25
N PRO A 802 9.42 25.79 9.59
CA PRO A 802 8.11 26.15 8.99
C PRO A 802 7.10 26.69 9.99
N GLU A 803 7.15 26.13 11.21
CA GLU A 803 6.05 26.16 12.18
C GLU A 803 5.58 27.58 12.54
N PRO A 804 6.47 28.59 12.68
CA PRO A 804 6.07 29.98 12.92
C PRO A 804 5.27 30.62 11.79
N TYR A 805 5.38 30.12 10.56
CA TYR A 805 4.69 30.66 9.38
C TYR A 805 3.42 29.85 9.05
N SER A 806 3.47 28.52 9.22
CA SER A 806 2.38 27.62 8.83
C SER A 806 1.30 27.48 9.91
N LEU A 807 1.67 27.37 11.19
CA LEU A 807 0.72 27.13 12.29
C LEU A 807 -0.23 28.31 12.54
N PRO A 808 0.18 29.59 12.46
CA PRO A 808 -0.76 30.70 12.60
C PRO A 808 -1.80 30.73 11.48
N VAL A 809 -1.40 30.45 10.24
CA VAL A 809 -2.31 30.39 9.09
C VAL A 809 -3.26 29.19 9.20
N ALA A 810 -2.74 28.02 9.58
CA ALA A 810 -3.55 26.84 9.89
C ALA A 810 -4.55 27.11 11.02
N GLY A 811 -4.12 27.77 12.09
CA GLY A 811 -4.93 28.19 13.22
C GLY A 811 -6.04 29.15 12.79
N LEU A 812 -5.73 30.16 11.98
CA LEU A 812 -6.71 31.11 11.45
C LEU A 812 -7.74 30.41 10.56
N LEU A 813 -7.33 29.47 9.69
CA LEU A 813 -8.25 28.65 8.89
C LEU A 813 -9.11 27.72 9.75
N ALA A 814 -8.55 27.13 10.81
CA ALA A 814 -9.30 26.32 11.75
C ALA A 814 -10.34 27.15 12.52
N VAL A 815 -9.97 28.35 12.97
CA VAL A 815 -10.88 29.31 13.61
C VAL A 815 -12.00 29.71 12.63
N LEU A 816 -11.67 30.04 11.38
CA LEU A 816 -12.66 30.32 10.34
C LEU A 816 -13.59 29.11 10.11
N ALA A 817 -13.06 27.89 10.07
CA ALA A 817 -13.85 26.67 9.95
C ALA A 817 -14.84 26.52 11.12
N VAL A 818 -14.37 26.74 12.36
CA VAL A 818 -15.19 26.69 13.57
C VAL A 818 -16.27 27.78 13.57
N LEU A 819 -15.92 29.02 13.22
CA LEU A 819 -16.85 30.14 13.13
C LEU A 819 -17.94 29.89 12.08
N VAL A 820 -17.59 29.35 10.91
CA VAL A 820 -18.54 28.98 9.84
C VAL A 820 -19.46 27.83 10.29
N CYS A 821 -18.94 26.87 11.06
CA CYS A 821 -19.74 25.80 11.66
C CYS A 821 -20.68 26.30 12.76
N TRP A 822 -20.29 27.34 13.50
CA TRP A 822 -21.10 27.94 14.57
C TRP A 822 -22.19 28.89 14.05
N ARG A 823 -21.92 29.65 12.98
CA ARG A 823 -22.82 30.74 12.53
C ARG A 823 -23.93 30.30 11.58
N ARG A 824 -23.86 29.11 10.96
CA ARG A 824 -24.83 28.64 9.96
C ARG A 824 -25.47 27.32 10.38
N SER A 825 -26.79 27.27 10.49
CA SER A 825 -27.52 26.00 10.68
C SER A 825 -27.21 25.02 9.54
N PRO A 826 -27.08 23.70 9.81
CA PRO A 826 -26.81 22.71 8.77
C PRO A 826 -28.01 22.62 7.82
N LEU A 827 -27.99 23.40 6.74
CA LEU A 827 -28.80 23.09 5.56
C LEU A 827 -28.12 21.94 4.83
N THR A 828 -28.93 20.99 4.36
CA THR A 828 -28.60 19.70 3.74
C THR A 828 -27.58 19.73 2.58
N HIS A 829 -27.16 20.91 2.11
CA HIS A 829 -26.22 21.09 0.99
C HIS A 829 -24.88 21.79 1.34
N GLY A 830 -24.63 22.15 2.61
CA GLY A 830 -23.45 22.95 3.03
C GLY A 830 -22.20 22.17 3.51
N LEU A 831 -22.17 20.85 3.38
CA LEU A 831 -21.17 19.97 4.02
C LEU A 831 -19.76 20.03 3.39
N VAL A 832 -19.65 20.41 2.12
CA VAL A 832 -18.37 20.35 1.37
C VAL A 832 -17.40 21.45 1.81
N GLY A 833 -17.87 22.70 1.94
CA GLY A 833 -16.99 23.83 2.25
C GLY A 833 -16.40 23.81 3.67
N ARG A 834 -17.15 23.26 4.65
CA ARG A 834 -16.69 23.11 6.03
C ARG A 834 -15.59 22.07 6.16
N ASN A 835 -15.78 20.92 5.52
CA ASN A 835 -14.75 19.88 5.46
C ASN A 835 -13.50 20.37 4.74
N ALA A 836 -13.66 21.09 3.64
CA ALA A 836 -12.54 21.62 2.86
C ALA A 836 -11.69 22.65 3.64
N LEU A 837 -12.32 23.57 4.38
CA LEU A 837 -11.62 24.50 5.27
C LEU A 837 -10.87 23.77 6.40
N ALA A 838 -11.51 22.76 7.01
CA ALA A 838 -10.89 21.98 8.06
C ALA A 838 -9.73 21.10 7.55
N THR A 839 -9.85 20.53 6.34
CA THR A 839 -8.74 19.81 5.69
C THR A 839 -7.61 20.74 5.28
N ALA A 840 -7.92 21.96 4.81
CA ALA A 840 -6.91 22.97 4.47
C ALA A 840 -6.11 23.39 5.71
N ALA A 841 -6.79 23.65 6.82
CA ALA A 841 -6.15 23.95 8.10
C ALA A 841 -5.22 22.81 8.54
N ALA A 842 -5.69 21.57 8.47
CA ALA A 842 -4.89 20.42 8.88
C ALA A 842 -3.71 20.14 7.94
N ALA A 843 -3.89 20.32 6.62
CA ALA A 843 -2.82 20.20 5.63
C ALA A 843 -1.73 21.25 5.85
N LEU A 844 -2.10 22.51 6.10
CA LEU A 844 -1.16 23.58 6.44
C LEU A 844 -0.44 23.36 7.77
N ALA A 845 -1.08 22.70 8.73
CA ALA A 845 -0.44 22.38 10.00
C ALA A 845 0.61 21.25 9.86
N VAL A 846 0.37 20.28 8.97
CA VAL A 846 1.17 19.03 8.92
C VAL A 846 2.19 19.02 7.79
N LEU A 847 1.77 19.32 6.55
CA LEU A 847 2.63 19.17 5.37
C LEU A 847 3.95 19.94 5.48
N PRO A 848 3.98 21.19 5.98
CA PRO A 848 5.23 21.95 6.02
C PRO A 848 6.30 21.32 6.92
N SER A 849 5.89 20.82 8.08
CA SER A 849 6.80 20.13 9.00
C SER A 849 7.23 18.77 8.45
N VAL A 850 6.36 18.04 7.73
CA VAL A 850 6.73 16.77 7.08
C VAL A 850 7.83 16.96 6.03
N PHE A 851 7.70 17.97 5.16
CA PHE A 851 8.69 18.23 4.11
C PHE A 851 9.98 18.92 4.56
N SER A 852 10.04 19.43 5.79
CA SER A 852 11.25 20.04 6.36
C SER A 852 12.04 19.09 7.25
N VAL A 853 11.79 17.78 7.14
CA VAL A 853 12.59 16.76 7.82
C VAL A 853 13.98 16.70 7.18
N THR A 854 15.02 16.94 7.97
CA THR A 854 16.44 16.87 7.58
C THR A 854 17.14 15.72 8.31
N ALA A 855 18.36 15.34 7.91
CA ALA A 855 19.09 14.23 8.54
C ALA A 855 19.62 14.56 9.95
N ASP A 856 20.04 15.80 10.18
CA ASP A 856 20.76 16.19 11.40
C ASP A 856 19.85 16.45 12.61
N ALA A 857 18.55 16.64 12.39
CA ALA A 857 17.59 16.97 13.44
C ALA A 857 16.45 15.93 13.56
N PRO A 858 16.64 14.82 14.30
CA PRO A 858 15.63 13.76 14.41
C PRO A 858 14.38 14.17 15.22
N ALA A 859 14.44 15.26 15.99
CA ALA A 859 13.32 15.67 16.84
C ALA A 859 12.02 15.95 16.07
N ARG A 860 12.10 16.62 14.91
CA ARG A 860 10.94 16.94 14.07
C ARG A 860 10.24 15.69 13.51
N PRO A 861 10.91 14.76 12.81
CA PRO A 861 10.26 13.55 12.33
C PRO A 861 9.73 12.67 13.47
N VAL A 862 10.42 12.62 14.63
CA VAL A 862 9.88 11.93 15.82
C VAL A 862 8.53 12.51 16.21
N VAL A 863 8.42 13.83 16.36
CA VAL A 863 7.18 14.51 16.74
C VAL A 863 6.06 14.29 15.70
N LEU A 864 6.39 14.31 14.41
CA LEU A 864 5.39 14.10 13.36
C LEU A 864 4.91 12.66 13.26
N VAL A 865 5.81 11.68 13.35
CA VAL A 865 5.45 10.25 13.42
C VAL A 865 4.61 9.97 14.65
N ALA A 866 5.02 10.51 15.79
CA ALA A 866 4.30 10.49 17.04
C ALA A 866 2.87 11.03 16.91
N VAL A 867 2.73 12.33 16.64
CA VAL A 867 1.44 13.03 16.54
C VAL A 867 0.57 12.43 15.45
N GLY A 868 1.16 12.03 14.32
CA GLY A 868 0.44 11.39 13.22
C GLY A 868 -0.14 10.03 13.58
N ALA A 869 0.65 9.17 14.23
CA ALA A 869 0.20 7.87 14.70
C ALA A 869 -0.90 8.02 15.76
N ALA A 870 -0.74 8.99 16.67
CA ALA A 870 -1.76 9.41 17.61
C ALA A 870 -3.10 9.76 16.94
N LEU A 871 -3.07 10.65 15.96
CA LEU A 871 -4.25 11.09 15.22
C LEU A 871 -4.91 9.92 14.47
N LEU A 872 -4.12 9.03 13.86
CA LEU A 872 -4.61 7.81 13.23
C LEU A 872 -5.36 6.92 14.23
N LEU A 873 -4.78 6.67 15.40
CA LEU A 873 -5.32 5.76 16.40
C LEU A 873 -6.57 6.33 17.10
N VAL A 874 -6.65 7.65 17.25
CA VAL A 874 -7.82 8.34 17.83
C VAL A 874 -8.94 8.56 16.81
N SER A 875 -8.61 8.68 15.52
CA SER A 875 -9.59 8.91 14.45
C SER A 875 -10.83 8.00 14.48
N PRO A 876 -10.77 6.69 14.81
CA PRO A 876 -11.93 5.79 14.86
C PRO A 876 -12.87 6.03 16.04
N VAL A 877 -12.42 6.81 17.02
CA VAL A 877 -13.12 7.09 18.28
C VAL A 877 -13.85 8.43 18.22
N LEU A 878 -13.44 9.33 17.32
CA LEU A 878 -14.05 10.64 17.17
C LEU A 878 -15.53 10.56 16.72
N PRO A 879 -16.37 11.53 17.11
CA PRO A 879 -17.76 11.61 16.65
C PRO A 879 -17.81 11.69 15.12
N HIS A 880 -18.71 10.94 14.49
CA HIS A 880 -18.76 10.81 13.03
C HIS A 880 -18.94 12.16 12.33
N GLU A 881 -19.83 13.00 12.85
CA GLU A 881 -20.03 14.37 12.41
C GLU A 881 -20.17 15.32 13.59
N LEU A 882 -19.46 16.45 13.55
CA LEU A 882 -19.60 17.54 14.51
C LEU A 882 -20.00 18.79 13.74
N ARG A 883 -21.28 19.18 13.83
CA ARG A 883 -21.88 20.33 13.13
C ARG A 883 -21.62 20.32 11.61
N GLY A 884 -21.61 19.13 11.00
CA GLY A 884 -21.40 18.92 9.56
C GLY A 884 -19.94 18.77 9.12
N VAL A 885 -19.00 18.63 10.06
CA VAL A 885 -17.57 18.31 9.78
C VAL A 885 -17.28 16.84 10.13
N ARG A 886 -16.64 16.12 9.20
CA ARG A 886 -16.25 14.71 9.35
C ARG A 886 -14.88 14.57 10.01
N LEU A 887 -14.85 14.76 11.32
CA LEU A 887 -13.61 14.76 12.11
C LEU A 887 -12.78 13.46 12.00
N PRO A 888 -13.36 12.24 11.98
CA PRO A 888 -12.58 11.02 11.81
C PRO A 888 -11.76 11.01 10.52
N LEU A 889 -12.35 11.46 9.41
CA LEU A 889 -11.67 11.50 8.11
C LEU A 889 -10.56 12.53 8.08
N ILE A 890 -10.77 13.70 8.68
CA ILE A 890 -9.76 14.76 8.74
C ILE A 890 -8.61 14.31 9.65
N ALA A 891 -8.90 13.76 10.82
CA ALA A 891 -7.90 13.29 11.77
C ALA A 891 -7.06 12.14 11.20
N SER A 892 -7.69 11.15 10.57
CA SER A 892 -6.98 10.03 9.93
C SER A 892 -6.14 10.48 8.73
N ALA A 893 -6.65 11.36 7.86
CA ALA A 893 -5.89 11.86 6.72
C ALA A 893 -4.68 12.68 7.19
N SER A 894 -4.88 13.59 8.15
CA SER A 894 -3.79 14.41 8.71
C SER A 894 -2.79 13.54 9.46
N GLY A 895 -3.28 12.53 10.20
CA GLY A 895 -2.44 11.57 10.90
C GLY A 895 -1.63 10.67 9.96
N ALA A 896 -2.24 10.21 8.87
CA ALA A 896 -1.55 9.46 7.82
C ALA A 896 -0.44 10.29 7.19
N VAL A 897 -0.73 11.52 6.78
CA VAL A 897 0.27 12.43 6.19
C VAL A 897 1.40 12.72 7.18
N ALA A 898 1.09 13.01 8.44
CA ALA A 898 2.10 13.26 9.47
C ALA A 898 2.99 12.03 9.70
N ALA A 899 2.40 10.85 9.94
CA ALA A 899 3.17 9.68 10.31
C ALA A 899 3.81 8.95 9.15
N LEU A 900 3.04 8.63 8.13
CA LEU A 900 3.57 7.95 6.94
C LEU A 900 4.47 8.91 6.16
N GLY A 901 4.08 10.17 6.00
CA GLY A 901 4.88 11.15 5.27
C GLY A 901 6.21 11.47 5.95
N ALA A 902 6.22 11.80 7.25
CA ALA A 902 7.48 12.08 7.96
C ALA A 902 8.40 10.86 8.04
N GLY A 903 7.84 9.66 8.26
CA GLY A 903 8.61 8.41 8.24
C GLY A 903 9.22 8.13 6.87
N THR A 904 8.45 8.31 5.80
CA THR A 904 8.91 8.14 4.40
C THR A 904 10.04 9.12 4.06
N ILE A 905 9.83 10.42 4.33
CA ILE A 905 10.81 11.46 4.01
C ILE A 905 12.08 11.27 4.83
N ARG A 906 11.96 10.98 6.14
CA ARG A 906 13.13 10.70 6.97
C ARG A 906 13.95 9.54 6.43
N SER A 907 13.27 8.47 6.00
CA SER A 907 13.92 7.29 5.44
C SER A 907 14.62 7.59 4.13
N LEU A 908 13.97 8.36 3.25
CA LEU A 908 14.56 8.77 1.97
C LEU A 908 15.79 9.66 2.17
N VAL A 909 15.75 10.58 3.13
CA VAL A 909 16.88 11.43 3.51
C VAL A 909 18.05 10.61 4.06
N LEU A 910 17.77 9.57 4.86
CA LEU A 910 18.80 8.66 5.37
C LEU A 910 19.48 7.90 4.22
N VAL A 911 18.72 7.38 3.27
CA VAL A 911 19.24 6.71 2.07
C VAL A 911 20.11 7.66 1.24
N SER A 912 19.69 8.92 1.05
CA SER A 912 20.43 9.86 0.21
C SER A 912 21.74 10.36 0.85
N GLU A 913 21.78 10.53 2.18
CA GLU A 913 22.92 11.19 2.85
C GLU A 913 23.91 10.23 3.51
N ARG A 914 23.48 9.04 3.93
CA ARG A 914 24.33 8.13 4.74
C ARG A 914 24.81 6.90 4.01
N GLY A 915 24.13 6.46 2.94
CA GLY A 915 24.55 5.37 2.03
C GLY A 915 24.70 3.96 2.64
N ASP A 916 24.78 3.82 3.96
CA ASP A 916 24.63 2.55 4.69
C ASP A 916 23.66 2.75 5.86
N THR A 917 22.39 2.47 5.62
CA THR A 917 21.31 2.58 6.60
C THR A 917 20.92 1.23 7.21
N GLY A 918 21.41 0.12 6.66
CA GLY A 918 21.05 -1.24 7.07
C GLY A 918 19.52 -1.43 7.13
N PHE A 919 19.02 -1.74 8.33
CA PHE A 919 17.58 -1.83 8.65
C PHE A 919 17.11 -0.70 9.59
N GLY A 920 17.80 0.44 9.57
CA GLY A 920 17.48 1.59 10.40
C GLY A 920 16.31 2.44 9.86
N LEU A 921 15.99 2.33 8.56
CA LEU A 921 14.94 3.13 7.92
C LEU A 921 13.53 2.65 8.30
N GLU A 922 13.37 1.35 8.52
CA GLU A 922 12.10 0.71 8.92
C GLU A 922 11.65 1.20 10.30
N GLY A 923 12.60 1.56 11.18
CA GLY A 923 12.32 2.17 12.48
C GLY A 923 11.52 3.48 12.37
N TRP A 924 11.62 4.20 11.25
CA TRP A 924 10.89 5.44 11.00
C TRP A 924 9.53 5.23 10.31
N ILE A 925 9.39 4.18 9.50
CA ILE A 925 8.20 3.94 8.67
C ILE A 925 7.20 3.02 9.36
N LEU A 926 7.67 1.93 9.97
CA LEU A 926 6.83 0.89 10.55
C LEU A 926 5.84 1.40 11.61
N PRO A 927 6.18 2.36 12.49
CA PRO A 927 5.21 2.89 13.44
C PRO A 927 4.00 3.54 12.76
N GLY A 928 4.23 4.31 11.69
CA GLY A 928 3.15 4.93 10.91
C GLY A 928 2.31 3.89 10.17
N VAL A 929 2.96 2.91 9.54
CA VAL A 929 2.30 1.79 8.84
C VAL A 929 1.43 0.98 9.80
N ALA A 930 1.95 0.65 10.98
CA ALA A 930 1.22 -0.05 12.02
C ALA A 930 0.00 0.76 12.52
N ALA A 931 0.19 2.06 12.81
CA ALA A 931 -0.90 2.92 13.23
C ALA A 931 -2.00 3.04 12.16
N ALA A 932 -1.64 3.13 10.88
CA ALA A 932 -2.56 3.17 9.76
C ALA A 932 -3.33 1.85 9.61
N ALA A 933 -2.64 0.71 9.70
CA ALA A 933 -3.26 -0.62 9.64
C ALA A 933 -4.23 -0.87 10.80
N ILE A 934 -3.88 -0.44 12.02
CA ILE A 934 -4.74 -0.51 13.20
C ILE A 934 -5.97 0.39 13.00
N ALA A 935 -5.79 1.64 12.62
CA ALA A 935 -6.88 2.59 12.39
C ALA A 935 -7.85 2.07 11.32
N ALA A 936 -7.32 1.56 10.20
CA ALA A 936 -8.08 0.95 9.13
C ALA A 936 -8.90 -0.26 9.62
N SER A 937 -8.28 -1.15 10.39
CA SER A 937 -8.93 -2.33 10.96
C SER A 937 -10.05 -1.96 11.93
N VAL A 938 -9.82 -0.98 12.80
CA VAL A 938 -10.84 -0.51 13.75
C VAL A 938 -12.02 0.12 13.02
N TRP A 939 -11.76 0.93 11.99
CA TRP A 939 -12.81 1.49 11.14
C TRP A 939 -13.65 0.42 10.44
N ALA A 940 -12.98 -0.59 9.88
CA ALA A 940 -13.67 -1.71 9.25
C ALA A 940 -14.54 -2.48 10.22
N LEU A 941 -14.06 -2.72 11.45
CA LEU A 941 -14.79 -3.43 12.50
C LEU A 941 -15.99 -2.63 13.05
N ARG A 942 -15.88 -1.30 13.12
CA ARG A 942 -16.95 -0.44 13.65
C ARG A 942 -18.08 -0.19 12.66
N GLY A 943 -17.85 -0.33 11.36
CA GLY A 943 -18.85 -0.05 10.31
C GLY A 943 -19.26 1.42 10.18
N ASN A 944 -18.73 2.30 11.04
CA ASN A 944 -19.09 3.72 11.09
C ASN A 944 -18.27 4.60 10.13
N ALA A 945 -17.23 4.07 9.48
CA ALA A 945 -16.45 4.81 8.50
C ALA A 945 -16.77 4.28 7.08
N PRO A 946 -16.72 5.13 6.05
CA PRO A 946 -16.90 4.65 4.69
C PRO A 946 -15.76 3.68 4.34
N ARG A 947 -16.10 2.53 3.73
CA ARG A 947 -15.16 1.44 3.42
C ARG A 947 -13.91 1.91 2.69
N TRP A 948 -14.07 2.85 1.75
CA TRP A 948 -12.97 3.42 0.99
C TRP A 948 -11.92 4.09 1.89
N ALA A 949 -12.30 4.70 3.01
CA ALA A 949 -11.35 5.39 3.88
C ALA A 949 -10.45 4.42 4.65
N ALA A 950 -10.98 3.28 5.08
CA ALA A 950 -10.17 2.21 5.68
C ALA A 950 -9.23 1.57 4.65
N GLU A 951 -9.71 1.31 3.44
CA GLU A 951 -8.86 0.80 2.35
C GLU A 951 -7.78 1.82 1.94
N SER A 952 -8.10 3.12 1.90
CA SER A 952 -7.14 4.19 1.60
C SER A 952 -5.99 4.25 2.62
N LEU A 953 -6.26 4.00 3.90
CA LEU A 953 -5.20 3.94 4.91
C LEU A 953 -4.22 2.79 4.68
N VAL A 954 -4.71 1.62 4.26
CA VAL A 954 -3.84 0.49 3.89
C VAL A 954 -3.05 0.80 2.63
N VAL A 955 -3.69 1.38 1.61
CA VAL A 955 -3.04 1.82 0.36
C VAL A 955 -1.92 2.83 0.65
N LEU A 956 -2.20 3.82 1.48
CA LEU A 956 -1.19 4.81 1.90
C LEU A 956 -0.05 4.17 2.68
N ALA A 957 -0.34 3.21 3.55
CA ALA A 957 0.68 2.48 4.32
C ALA A 957 1.57 1.63 3.41
N VAL A 958 0.99 0.93 2.43
CA VAL A 958 1.73 0.17 1.41
C VAL A 958 2.64 1.08 0.59
N ALA A 959 2.14 2.23 0.14
CA ALA A 959 2.94 3.18 -0.63
C ALA A 959 4.07 3.80 0.20
N ALA A 960 3.79 4.22 1.43
CA ALA A 960 4.77 4.79 2.35
C ALA A 960 5.87 3.81 2.75
N PHE A 961 5.55 2.52 2.83
CA PHE A 961 6.54 1.46 3.02
C PHE A 961 7.37 1.22 1.76
N ALA A 962 6.73 1.09 0.60
CA ALA A 962 7.43 0.69 -0.62
C ALA A 962 8.37 1.75 -1.21
N VAL A 963 8.09 3.06 -1.03
CA VAL A 963 8.89 4.12 -1.65
C VAL A 963 10.33 4.18 -1.09
N PRO A 964 10.56 4.24 0.24
CA PRO A 964 11.91 4.24 0.78
C PRO A 964 12.62 2.89 0.58
N GLU A 965 11.87 1.78 0.64
CA GLU A 965 12.39 0.45 0.33
C GLU A 965 12.93 0.38 -1.11
N ALA A 966 12.16 0.89 -2.07
CA ALA A 966 12.60 0.97 -3.46
C ALA A 966 13.87 1.83 -3.59
N ALA A 967 13.92 2.99 -2.93
CA ALA A 967 15.10 3.86 -2.96
C ALA A 967 16.34 3.15 -2.39
N ALA A 968 16.21 2.46 -1.26
CA ALA A 968 17.31 1.72 -0.65
C ALA A 968 17.75 0.52 -1.50
N ILE A 969 16.82 -0.24 -2.09
CA ILE A 969 17.16 -1.32 -3.05
C ILE A 969 17.94 -0.77 -4.24
N LEU A 970 17.49 0.35 -4.81
CA LEU A 970 18.12 0.99 -5.97
C LEU A 970 19.45 1.67 -5.63
N SER A 971 19.70 1.98 -4.35
CA SER A 971 21.00 2.49 -3.87
C SER A 971 22.05 1.40 -3.67
N GLY A 972 21.66 0.11 -3.74
CA GLY A 972 22.59 -1.02 -3.62
C GLY A 972 22.84 -1.51 -2.19
N GLU A 973 22.09 -1.03 -1.19
CA GLU A 973 22.15 -1.54 0.19
C GLU A 973 21.41 -2.89 0.29
N TYR A 974 22.14 -4.00 0.46
CA TYR A 974 21.58 -5.37 0.56
C TYR A 974 20.40 -5.64 -0.42
N PRO A 975 20.57 -5.31 -1.72
CA PRO A 975 19.44 -5.03 -2.63
C PRO A 975 18.56 -6.27 -2.82
N THR A 976 19.17 -7.43 -2.93
CA THR A 976 18.48 -8.72 -3.08
C THR A 976 17.64 -9.09 -1.86
N LEU A 977 18.19 -8.93 -0.66
CA LEU A 977 17.52 -9.29 0.59
C LEU A 977 16.36 -8.33 0.88
N ARG A 978 16.58 -7.01 0.73
CA ARG A 978 15.56 -5.97 0.90
C ARG A 978 14.45 -6.13 -0.13
N LEU A 979 14.78 -6.44 -1.39
CA LEU A 979 13.82 -6.76 -2.44
C LEU A 979 12.93 -7.95 -2.07
N LEU A 980 13.52 -9.06 -1.61
CA LEU A 980 12.76 -10.27 -1.31
C LEU A 980 11.85 -10.11 -0.10
N ILE A 981 12.30 -9.41 0.95
CA ILE A 981 11.46 -9.05 2.10
C ILE A 981 10.30 -8.16 1.64
N THR A 982 10.58 -7.12 0.86
CA THR A 982 9.57 -6.16 0.40
C THR A 982 8.54 -6.81 -0.50
N LEU A 983 8.96 -7.59 -1.51
CA LEU A 983 8.05 -8.34 -2.37
C LEU A 983 7.27 -9.41 -1.58
N GLY A 984 7.88 -10.06 -0.60
CA GLY A 984 7.20 -11.00 0.30
C GLY A 984 6.09 -10.35 1.11
N LEU A 985 6.35 -9.17 1.69
CA LEU A 985 5.36 -8.40 2.44
C LEU A 985 4.22 -7.90 1.55
N LEU A 986 4.56 -7.32 0.40
CA LEU A 986 3.57 -6.91 -0.60
C LEU A 986 2.72 -8.10 -1.06
N GLY A 987 3.33 -9.29 -1.21
CA GLY A 987 2.65 -10.51 -1.63
C GLY A 987 1.68 -11.01 -0.57
N ALA A 988 2.10 -11.00 0.69
CA ALA A 988 1.23 -11.30 1.80
C ALA A 988 0.04 -10.33 1.89
N THR A 989 0.26 -9.02 1.66
CA THR A 989 -0.83 -8.04 1.64
C THR A 989 -1.79 -8.27 0.47
N HIS A 990 -1.28 -8.63 -0.71
CA HIS A 990 -2.09 -8.96 -1.88
C HIS A 990 -2.96 -10.20 -1.63
N ILE A 991 -2.34 -11.30 -1.19
CA ILE A 991 -3.03 -12.56 -0.88
C ILE A 991 -4.05 -12.34 0.24
N GLY A 992 -3.68 -11.60 1.30
CA GLY A 992 -4.57 -11.24 2.39
C GLY A 992 -5.79 -10.44 1.94
N ALA A 993 -5.61 -9.51 0.99
CA ALA A 993 -6.71 -8.75 0.39
C ALA A 993 -7.66 -9.62 -0.44
N VAL A 994 -7.14 -10.63 -1.13
CA VAL A 994 -7.98 -11.60 -1.86
C VAL A 994 -8.74 -12.50 -0.89
N LEU A 995 -8.07 -13.05 0.12
CA LEU A 995 -8.68 -13.98 1.09
C LEU A 995 -9.75 -13.32 1.97
N LEU A 996 -9.55 -12.06 2.36
CA LEU A 996 -10.48 -11.34 3.22
C LEU A 996 -11.60 -10.67 2.42
N ALA A 997 -11.28 -10.15 1.23
CA ALA A 997 -12.19 -9.47 0.32
C ALA A 997 -13.08 -8.39 1.01
N ARG A 998 -12.57 -7.76 2.07
CA ARG A 998 -13.33 -6.84 2.93
C ARG A 998 -12.39 -5.85 3.59
N ALA A 999 -12.90 -4.63 3.85
CA ALA A 999 -12.16 -3.62 4.60
C ALA A 999 -11.56 -4.21 5.89
N PRO A 1000 -10.31 -3.87 6.25
CA PRO A 1000 -9.47 -2.88 5.58
C PRO A 1000 -8.74 -3.42 4.32
N LEU A 1001 -8.79 -4.73 4.08
CA LEU A 1001 -8.12 -5.43 2.99
C LEU A 1001 -9.12 -5.77 1.86
N GLY A 1002 -9.50 -4.75 1.10
CA GLY A 1002 -10.44 -4.83 -0.02
C GLY A 1002 -9.79 -4.77 -1.40
N ARG A 1003 -10.57 -4.37 -2.41
CA ARG A 1003 -10.09 -4.35 -3.81
C ARG A 1003 -8.99 -3.33 -4.05
N ALA A 1004 -9.03 -2.16 -3.41
CA ALA A 1004 -8.00 -1.16 -3.62
C ALA A 1004 -6.64 -1.64 -3.10
N SER A 1005 -6.59 -2.21 -1.89
CA SER A 1005 -5.36 -2.79 -1.34
C SER A 1005 -4.83 -3.95 -2.18
N GLU A 1006 -5.71 -4.76 -2.76
CA GLU A 1006 -5.34 -5.86 -3.64
C GLU A 1006 -4.59 -5.36 -4.89
N TRP A 1007 -5.19 -4.41 -5.63
CA TRP A 1007 -4.60 -3.90 -6.87
C TRP A 1007 -3.37 -3.04 -6.61
N VAL A 1008 -3.37 -2.24 -5.54
CA VAL A 1008 -2.22 -1.39 -5.21
C VAL A 1008 -1.02 -2.23 -4.77
N SER A 1009 -1.20 -3.21 -3.88
CA SER A 1009 -0.08 -4.09 -3.47
C SER A 1009 0.51 -4.84 -4.66
N LEU A 1010 -0.33 -5.33 -5.58
CA LEU A 1010 0.13 -5.97 -6.81
C LEU A 1010 0.85 -4.99 -7.75
N ALA A 1011 0.30 -3.79 -7.96
CA ALA A 1011 0.90 -2.79 -8.84
C ALA A 1011 2.26 -2.33 -8.31
N VAL A 1012 2.35 -2.02 -7.01
CA VAL A 1012 3.61 -1.64 -6.36
C VAL A 1012 4.62 -2.79 -6.43
N MET A 1013 4.19 -4.02 -6.18
CA MET A 1013 5.05 -5.20 -6.33
C MET A 1013 5.58 -5.34 -7.76
N ALA A 1014 4.72 -5.23 -8.77
CA ALA A 1014 5.11 -5.36 -10.17
C ALA A 1014 6.07 -4.23 -10.60
N VAL A 1015 5.82 -3.00 -10.18
CA VAL A 1015 6.70 -1.84 -10.46
C VAL A 1015 8.06 -2.04 -9.79
N LEU A 1016 8.10 -2.46 -8.52
CA LEU A 1016 9.34 -2.70 -7.80
C LEU A 1016 10.13 -3.85 -8.40
N ALA A 1017 9.46 -4.97 -8.72
CA ALA A 1017 10.05 -6.10 -9.41
C ALA A 1017 10.66 -5.67 -10.75
N PHE A 1018 9.91 -4.92 -11.56
CA PHE A 1018 10.40 -4.40 -12.83
C PHE A 1018 11.60 -3.47 -12.65
N ALA A 1019 11.54 -2.52 -11.72
CA ALA A 1019 12.62 -1.58 -11.45
C ALA A 1019 13.91 -2.29 -10.97
N ALA A 1020 13.78 -3.30 -10.10
CA ALA A 1020 14.92 -4.08 -9.64
C ALA A 1020 15.56 -4.90 -10.77
N ILE A 1021 14.75 -5.44 -11.69
CA ILE A 1021 15.25 -6.15 -12.88
C ILE A 1021 15.99 -5.19 -13.83
N THR A 1022 15.39 -4.05 -14.16
CA THR A 1022 15.96 -3.11 -15.14
C THR A 1022 17.23 -2.43 -14.66
N THR A 1023 17.39 -2.30 -13.34
CA THR A 1023 18.58 -1.70 -12.72
C THR A 1023 19.64 -2.71 -12.29
N GLY A 1024 19.41 -4.01 -12.51
CA GLY A 1024 20.36 -5.08 -12.16
C GLY A 1024 20.42 -5.43 -10.67
N HIS A 1025 19.54 -4.86 -9.84
CA HIS A 1025 19.46 -5.15 -8.39
C HIS A 1025 18.71 -6.45 -8.08
N ALA A 1026 17.98 -6.98 -9.05
CA ALA A 1026 17.47 -8.35 -9.05
C ALA A 1026 18.37 -9.22 -9.94
N ASP A 1027 19.57 -9.57 -9.48
CA ASP A 1027 20.42 -10.55 -10.15
C ASP A 1027 20.60 -11.80 -9.28
N PRO A 1028 20.07 -12.96 -9.70
CA PRO A 1028 19.20 -13.18 -10.87
C PRO A 1028 17.82 -12.50 -10.81
N PHE A 1029 17.24 -12.19 -11.99
CA PHE A 1029 15.92 -11.52 -12.11
C PHE A 1029 14.77 -12.35 -11.55
N GLU A 1030 14.98 -13.66 -11.37
CA GLU A 1030 14.07 -14.57 -10.68
C GLU A 1030 13.77 -14.14 -9.24
N PHE A 1031 14.65 -13.38 -8.58
CA PHE A 1031 14.36 -12.80 -7.26
C PHE A 1031 13.22 -11.78 -7.28
N ALA A 1032 12.89 -11.24 -8.45
CA ALA A 1032 11.75 -10.35 -8.65
C ALA A 1032 10.52 -11.08 -9.23
N THR A 1033 10.72 -11.96 -10.22
CA THR A 1033 9.61 -12.63 -10.92
C THR A 1033 8.95 -13.73 -10.10
N VAL A 1034 9.71 -14.49 -9.30
CA VAL A 1034 9.18 -15.62 -8.52
C VAL A 1034 8.23 -15.17 -7.40
N PRO A 1035 8.58 -14.20 -6.52
CA PRO A 1035 7.63 -13.71 -5.52
C PRO A 1035 6.35 -13.13 -6.14
N LEU A 1036 6.47 -12.42 -7.27
CA LEU A 1036 5.34 -11.87 -8.00
C LEU A 1036 4.43 -12.97 -8.56
N ALA A 1037 5.02 -14.02 -9.15
CA ALA A 1037 4.26 -15.17 -9.64
C ALA A 1037 3.56 -15.95 -8.51
N ILE A 1038 4.21 -16.11 -7.35
CA ILE A 1038 3.61 -16.75 -6.17
C ILE A 1038 2.40 -15.95 -5.68
N ALA A 1039 2.53 -14.63 -5.57
CA ALA A 1039 1.43 -13.75 -5.15
C ALA A 1039 0.23 -13.85 -6.11
N LEU A 1040 0.48 -13.75 -7.42
CA LEU A 1040 -0.54 -13.89 -8.47
C LEU A 1040 -1.18 -15.29 -8.46
N GLY A 1041 -0.37 -16.34 -8.33
CA GLY A 1041 -0.84 -17.73 -8.36
C GLY A 1041 -1.70 -18.09 -7.16
N ALA A 1042 -1.27 -17.68 -5.96
CA ALA A 1042 -2.04 -17.88 -4.74
C ALA A 1042 -3.38 -17.14 -4.79
N ALA A 1043 -3.38 -15.87 -5.20
CA ALA A 1043 -4.59 -15.08 -5.39
C ALA A 1043 -5.52 -15.68 -6.46
N GLY A 1044 -4.97 -16.11 -7.59
CA GLY A 1044 -5.71 -16.74 -8.67
C GLY A 1044 -6.35 -18.06 -8.26
N PHE A 1045 -5.65 -18.88 -7.48
CA PHE A 1045 -6.14 -20.16 -6.99
C PHE A 1045 -7.33 -19.99 -6.04
N VAL A 1046 -7.25 -19.05 -5.09
CA VAL A 1046 -8.36 -18.71 -4.18
C VAL A 1046 -9.61 -18.31 -4.97
N ARG A 1047 -9.45 -17.47 -6.01
CA ARG A 1047 -10.58 -17.01 -6.83
C ARG A 1047 -11.22 -18.09 -7.68
N LEU A 1048 -10.41 -19.02 -8.19
CA LEU A 1048 -10.88 -20.20 -8.90
C LEU A 1048 -11.70 -21.12 -7.98
N ASP A 1049 -11.30 -21.26 -6.71
CA ASP A 1049 -12.02 -22.08 -5.74
C ASP A 1049 -13.34 -21.42 -5.30
N GLU A 1050 -13.36 -20.10 -5.15
CA GLU A 1050 -14.56 -19.36 -4.73
C GLU A 1050 -15.59 -19.15 -5.85
N ARG A 1051 -15.17 -19.09 -7.12
CA ARG A 1051 -16.03 -18.70 -8.25
C ARG A 1051 -15.97 -19.69 -9.41
N ASP A 1052 -16.93 -20.61 -9.43
CA ASP A 1052 -17.10 -21.63 -10.47
C ASP A 1052 -17.14 -21.09 -11.91
N SER A 1053 -17.63 -19.86 -12.11
CA SER A 1053 -17.75 -19.22 -13.43
C SER A 1053 -16.47 -18.58 -13.99
N THR A 1054 -15.38 -18.52 -13.22
CA THR A 1054 -14.11 -17.94 -13.68
C THR A 1054 -13.20 -18.99 -14.30
N GLY A 1055 -12.68 -18.70 -15.50
CA GLY A 1055 -11.75 -19.57 -16.23
C GLY A 1055 -10.30 -19.40 -15.78
N SER A 1056 -9.50 -20.45 -15.94
CA SER A 1056 -8.10 -20.51 -15.50
C SER A 1056 -7.16 -19.53 -16.21
N TRP A 1057 -7.51 -19.11 -17.44
CA TRP A 1057 -6.75 -18.13 -18.22
C TRP A 1057 -6.62 -16.77 -17.54
N VAL A 1058 -7.70 -16.25 -16.97
CA VAL A 1058 -7.67 -14.92 -16.33
C VAL A 1058 -6.98 -14.99 -14.98
N GLN A 1059 -7.14 -16.08 -14.23
CA GLN A 1059 -6.70 -16.16 -12.83
C GLN A 1059 -5.28 -16.73 -12.67
N LEU A 1060 -4.91 -17.75 -13.45
CA LEU A 1060 -3.61 -18.43 -13.32
C LEU A 1060 -2.69 -18.23 -14.53
N GLY A 1061 -3.22 -17.79 -15.67
CA GLY A 1061 -2.42 -17.47 -16.86
C GLY A 1061 -1.28 -16.48 -16.57
N PRO A 1062 -1.56 -15.29 -15.97
CA PRO A 1062 -0.52 -14.32 -15.64
C PRO A 1062 0.55 -14.86 -14.69
N ALA A 1063 0.14 -15.57 -13.64
CA ALA A 1063 1.08 -16.17 -12.67
C ALA A 1063 2.02 -17.16 -13.36
N THR A 1064 1.48 -18.04 -14.19
CA THR A 1064 2.24 -19.07 -14.91
C THR A 1064 3.17 -18.43 -15.95
N ALA A 1065 2.71 -17.37 -16.62
CA ALA A 1065 3.51 -16.64 -17.60
C ALA A 1065 4.68 -15.91 -16.94
N VAL A 1066 4.45 -15.15 -15.86
CA VAL A 1066 5.50 -14.43 -15.12
C VAL A 1066 6.53 -15.40 -14.53
N LEU A 1067 6.11 -16.58 -14.11
CA LEU A 1067 7.00 -17.60 -13.55
C LEU A 1067 7.90 -18.25 -14.61
N LEU A 1068 7.36 -18.57 -15.79
CA LEU A 1068 8.03 -19.43 -16.77
C LEU A 1068 8.62 -18.69 -17.96
N VAL A 1069 7.92 -17.68 -18.48
CA VAL A 1069 8.27 -17.04 -19.75
C VAL A 1069 9.55 -16.20 -19.64
N PRO A 1070 9.77 -15.37 -18.60
CA PRO A 1070 11.03 -14.64 -18.46
C PRO A 1070 12.25 -15.55 -18.41
N SER A 1071 12.18 -16.65 -17.65
CA SER A 1071 13.26 -17.65 -17.56
C SER A 1071 13.45 -18.40 -18.88
N LEU A 1072 12.37 -18.75 -19.61
CA LEU A 1072 12.46 -19.32 -20.95
C LEU A 1072 13.15 -18.37 -21.93
N LEU A 1073 12.84 -17.08 -21.86
CA LEU A 1073 13.45 -16.08 -22.74
C LEU A 1073 14.94 -15.94 -22.45
N ALA A 1074 15.32 -15.98 -21.17
CA ALA A 1074 16.73 -15.95 -20.78
C ALA A 1074 17.48 -17.20 -21.24
N ASP A 1075 16.82 -18.36 -21.32
CA ASP A 1075 17.41 -19.63 -21.80
C ASP A 1075 17.83 -19.60 -23.28
N PHE A 1076 17.38 -18.63 -24.07
CA PHE A 1076 17.86 -18.46 -25.46
C PHE A 1076 19.27 -17.85 -25.56
N GLY A 1077 19.76 -17.23 -24.49
CA GLY A 1077 21.12 -16.72 -24.38
C GLY A 1077 22.04 -17.65 -23.57
N PRO A 1078 23.25 -17.19 -23.20
CA PRO A 1078 24.09 -17.86 -22.22
C PRO A 1078 23.34 -17.88 -20.88
N SER A 1079 22.67 -19.00 -20.60
CA SER A 1079 21.96 -19.20 -19.36
C SER A 1079 22.70 -20.18 -18.48
N PRO A 1080 22.80 -19.89 -17.17
CA PRO A 1080 23.40 -20.84 -16.26
C PRO A 1080 22.53 -22.11 -16.27
N LEU A 1081 23.16 -23.29 -16.29
CA LEU A 1081 22.52 -24.61 -16.32
C LEU A 1081 21.38 -24.77 -15.29
N TRP A 1082 21.50 -24.00 -14.24
CA TRP A 1082 20.54 -23.95 -13.18
C TRP A 1082 19.17 -23.44 -13.54
N ARG A 1083 19.13 -22.38 -14.34
CA ARG A 1083 17.91 -21.76 -14.82
C ARG A 1083 17.22 -22.72 -15.77
N VAL A 1084 18.01 -23.30 -16.67
CA VAL A 1084 17.58 -24.32 -17.62
C VAL A 1084 16.87 -25.47 -16.90
N ILE A 1085 17.54 -26.09 -15.92
CA ILE A 1085 16.99 -27.28 -15.27
C ILE A 1085 15.80 -26.93 -14.37
N THR A 1086 15.88 -25.81 -13.64
CA THR A 1086 14.79 -25.35 -12.78
C THR A 1086 13.54 -25.01 -13.60
N LEU A 1087 13.70 -24.35 -14.76
CA LEU A 1087 12.60 -24.07 -15.68
C LEU A 1087 11.94 -25.35 -16.19
N GLY A 1088 12.74 -26.34 -16.62
CA GLY A 1088 12.24 -27.64 -17.06
C GLY A 1088 11.45 -28.38 -15.97
N ILE A 1089 12.00 -28.44 -14.75
CA ILE A 1089 11.35 -29.09 -13.60
C ILE A 1089 10.05 -28.37 -13.24
N ILE A 1090 10.08 -27.04 -13.09
CA ILE A 1090 8.89 -26.25 -12.72
C ILE A 1090 7.82 -26.36 -13.80
N ALA A 1091 8.18 -26.29 -15.09
CA ALA A 1091 7.23 -26.44 -16.19
C ALA A 1091 6.56 -27.83 -16.16
N ILE A 1092 7.31 -28.91 -15.92
CA ILE A 1092 6.75 -30.26 -15.75
C ILE A 1092 5.79 -30.30 -14.55
N VAL A 1093 6.20 -29.81 -13.39
CA VAL A 1093 5.35 -29.79 -12.19
C VAL A 1093 4.04 -29.06 -12.46
N ILE A 1094 4.09 -27.90 -13.12
CA ILE A 1094 2.89 -27.13 -13.48
C ILE A 1094 2.01 -27.90 -14.46
N VAL A 1095 2.58 -28.55 -15.48
CA VAL A 1095 1.81 -29.41 -16.40
C VAL A 1095 1.06 -30.49 -15.63
N ILE A 1096 1.72 -31.19 -14.70
CA ILE A 1096 1.06 -32.23 -13.91
C ILE A 1096 -0.03 -31.67 -12.99
N VAL A 1097 0.27 -30.59 -12.26
CA VAL A 1097 -0.73 -29.94 -11.40
C VAL A 1097 -1.93 -29.49 -12.24
N ALA A 1098 -1.69 -28.90 -13.41
CA ALA A 1098 -2.73 -28.44 -14.31
C ALA A 1098 -3.58 -29.59 -14.87
N VAL A 1099 -2.98 -30.73 -15.24
CA VAL A 1099 -3.72 -31.93 -15.65
C VAL A 1099 -4.56 -32.49 -14.50
N LEU A 1100 -3.99 -32.59 -13.29
CA LEU A 1100 -4.67 -33.13 -12.12
C LEU A 1100 -5.85 -32.24 -11.68
N GLN A 1101 -5.69 -30.93 -11.78
CA GLN A 1101 -6.71 -29.95 -11.42
C GLN A 1101 -7.60 -29.53 -12.59
N ARG A 1102 -7.39 -30.11 -13.78
CA ARG A 1102 -8.12 -29.80 -15.02
C ARG A 1102 -8.10 -28.32 -15.40
N LEU A 1103 -6.94 -27.68 -15.28
CA LEU A 1103 -6.72 -26.26 -15.56
C LEU A 1103 -6.12 -26.06 -16.96
N GLN A 1104 -6.80 -25.32 -17.83
CA GLN A 1104 -6.40 -25.13 -19.22
C GLN A 1104 -5.17 -24.22 -19.37
N ALA A 1105 -5.15 -23.06 -18.71
CA ALA A 1105 -4.11 -22.05 -18.93
C ALA A 1105 -2.72 -22.46 -18.42
N PRO A 1106 -2.57 -22.96 -17.17
CA PRO A 1106 -1.28 -23.42 -16.69
C PRO A 1106 -0.76 -24.62 -17.50
N LEU A 1107 -1.67 -25.49 -17.97
CA LEU A 1107 -1.33 -26.62 -18.83
C LEU A 1107 -0.74 -26.15 -20.16
N LEU A 1108 -1.43 -25.24 -20.86
CA LEU A 1108 -1.00 -24.81 -22.19
C LEU A 1108 0.26 -23.94 -22.14
N ILE A 1109 0.37 -23.04 -21.16
CA ILE A 1109 1.57 -22.20 -20.99
C ILE A 1109 2.76 -23.08 -20.62
N ALA A 1110 2.64 -23.93 -19.60
CA ALA A 1110 3.75 -24.76 -19.15
C ALA A 1110 4.13 -25.85 -20.16
N ALA A 1111 3.17 -26.46 -20.87
CA ALA A 1111 3.46 -27.39 -21.94
C ALA A 1111 4.14 -26.70 -23.14
N GLY A 1112 3.69 -25.49 -23.50
CA GLY A 1112 4.33 -24.68 -24.53
C GLY A 1112 5.77 -24.32 -24.16
N VAL A 1113 5.98 -23.82 -22.94
CA VAL A 1113 7.31 -23.57 -22.38
C VAL A 1113 8.16 -24.83 -22.41
N LEU A 1114 7.62 -25.96 -21.95
CA LEU A 1114 8.35 -27.23 -21.88
C LEU A 1114 8.77 -27.73 -23.27
N VAL A 1115 7.91 -27.60 -24.29
CA VAL A 1115 8.23 -27.97 -25.67
C VAL A 1115 9.30 -27.03 -26.23
N VAL A 1116 9.16 -25.72 -26.07
CA VAL A 1116 10.15 -24.74 -26.57
C VAL A 1116 11.49 -24.93 -25.86
N HIS A 1117 11.46 -25.08 -24.54
CA HIS A 1117 12.62 -25.37 -23.72
C HIS A 1117 13.29 -26.68 -24.15
N ALA A 1118 12.52 -27.77 -24.33
CA ALA A 1118 13.06 -29.05 -24.79
C ALA A 1118 13.67 -28.95 -26.18
N ILE A 1119 13.04 -28.24 -27.13
CA ILE A 1119 13.60 -27.99 -28.46
C ILE A 1119 14.90 -27.20 -28.35
N ALA A 1120 14.92 -26.12 -27.56
CA ALA A 1120 16.12 -25.29 -27.37
C ALA A 1120 17.28 -26.10 -26.80
N GLN A 1121 17.03 -26.95 -25.80
CA GLN A 1121 18.06 -27.78 -25.19
C GLN A 1121 18.49 -28.98 -26.05
N LEU A 1122 17.58 -29.53 -26.87
CA LEU A 1122 17.89 -30.63 -27.79
C LEU A 1122 18.45 -30.15 -29.13
N TRP A 1123 18.36 -28.85 -29.43
CA TRP A 1123 18.78 -28.29 -30.72
C TRP A 1123 20.22 -28.64 -31.12
N PRO A 1124 21.23 -28.56 -30.24
CA PRO A 1124 22.61 -28.94 -30.60
C PRO A 1124 22.73 -30.41 -31.00
N TRP A 1125 21.93 -31.29 -30.39
CA TRP A 1125 21.90 -32.72 -30.68
C TRP A 1125 21.15 -33.02 -31.98
N ILE A 1126 20.05 -32.29 -32.23
CA ILE A 1126 19.27 -32.37 -33.47
C ILE A 1126 20.13 -31.88 -34.65
N SER A 1127 20.87 -30.78 -34.50
CA SER A 1127 21.77 -30.27 -35.54
C SER A 1127 22.92 -31.23 -35.82
N ALA A 1128 23.55 -31.78 -34.77
CA ALA A 1128 24.59 -32.80 -34.93
C ALA A 1128 24.08 -34.06 -35.65
N ALA A 1129 22.86 -34.50 -35.35
CA ALA A 1129 22.23 -35.63 -36.04
C ALA A 1129 21.87 -35.31 -37.49
N TYR A 1130 21.45 -34.07 -37.78
CA TYR A 1130 21.17 -33.62 -39.14
C TYR A 1130 22.42 -33.58 -40.01
N GLU A 1131 23.55 -33.10 -39.46
CA GLU A 1131 24.85 -33.05 -40.15
C GLU A 1131 25.49 -34.43 -40.34
N ALA A 1132 25.26 -35.35 -39.41
CA ALA A 1132 25.80 -36.72 -39.48
C ALA A 1132 25.10 -37.63 -40.51
N VAL A 1133 23.87 -37.27 -40.93
CA VAL A 1133 23.00 -38.12 -41.75
C VAL A 1133 22.77 -37.49 -43.12
N GLN A 1134 23.02 -38.25 -44.18
CA GLN A 1134 22.85 -37.78 -45.56
C GLN A 1134 21.42 -37.27 -45.83
N TRP A 1135 21.30 -36.11 -46.48
CA TRP A 1135 20.03 -35.35 -46.64
C TRP A 1135 18.86 -36.16 -47.23
N TRP A 1136 19.14 -37.17 -48.07
CA TRP A 1136 18.12 -38.02 -48.68
C TRP A 1136 17.43 -38.96 -47.68
N LEU A 1137 18.09 -39.32 -46.57
CA LEU A 1137 17.50 -40.16 -45.52
C LEU A 1137 16.41 -39.38 -44.75
N TRP A 1138 16.59 -38.06 -44.57
CA TRP A 1138 15.56 -37.18 -44.00
C TRP A 1138 14.33 -37.07 -44.90
N LEU A 1139 14.53 -37.10 -46.21
CA LEU A 1139 13.46 -37.16 -47.20
C LEU A 1139 12.70 -38.50 -47.11
N GLY A 1140 13.41 -39.61 -46.88
CA GLY A 1140 12.83 -40.92 -46.60
C GLY A 1140 12.05 -40.97 -45.29
N ILE A 1141 12.60 -40.45 -44.19
CA ILE A 1141 11.93 -40.35 -42.88
C ILE A 1141 10.71 -39.44 -42.98
N GLY A 1142 10.84 -38.28 -43.62
CA GLY A 1142 9.75 -37.35 -43.90
C GLY A 1142 8.65 -38.01 -44.74
N GLY A 1143 9.03 -38.79 -45.75
CA GLY A 1143 8.11 -39.58 -46.57
C GLY A 1143 7.38 -40.66 -45.78
N VAL A 1144 8.07 -41.43 -44.93
CA VAL A 1144 7.47 -42.42 -44.03
C VAL A 1144 6.53 -41.74 -43.04
N ILE A 1145 6.91 -40.61 -42.47
CA ILE A 1145 6.05 -39.81 -41.57
C ILE A 1145 4.81 -39.33 -42.31
N LEU A 1146 4.94 -38.79 -43.52
CA LEU A 1146 3.82 -38.35 -44.37
C LEU A 1146 2.88 -39.50 -44.73
N ILE A 1147 3.42 -40.67 -45.08
CA ILE A 1147 2.64 -41.88 -45.38
C ILE A 1147 1.90 -42.35 -44.13
N VAL A 1148 2.55 -42.39 -42.97
CA VAL A 1148 1.91 -42.74 -41.70
C VAL A 1148 0.87 -41.71 -41.28
N LEU A 1149 1.13 -40.41 -41.48
CA LEU A 1149 0.20 -39.32 -41.19
C LEU A 1149 -1.03 -39.39 -42.11
N ALA A 1150 -0.83 -39.62 -43.40
CA ALA A 1150 -1.87 -39.78 -44.40
C ALA A 1150 -2.73 -41.03 -44.10
N ALA A 1151 -2.09 -42.15 -43.78
CA ALA A 1151 -2.77 -43.41 -43.43
C ALA A 1151 -3.56 -43.32 -42.11
N THR A 1152 -3.20 -42.40 -41.21
CA THR A 1152 -3.89 -42.21 -39.93
C THR A 1152 -4.70 -40.91 -39.84
N TYR A 1153 -4.84 -40.18 -40.96
CA TYR A 1153 -5.42 -38.84 -41.01
C TYR A 1153 -6.82 -38.76 -40.41
N GLU A 1154 -7.67 -39.75 -40.72
CA GLU A 1154 -9.06 -39.76 -40.29
C GLU A 1154 -9.27 -40.18 -38.83
N LYS A 1155 -8.36 -41.02 -38.32
CA LYS A 1155 -8.29 -41.39 -36.88
C LYS A 1155 -7.72 -40.22 -36.07
N ARG A 1156 -6.64 -39.58 -36.56
CA ARG A 1156 -6.01 -38.43 -35.92
C ARG A 1156 -6.87 -37.17 -35.92
N ILE A 1157 -7.65 -36.87 -36.96
CA ILE A 1157 -8.59 -35.74 -36.91
C ILE A 1157 -9.67 -35.96 -35.85
N ARG A 1158 -10.12 -37.20 -35.67
CA ARG A 1158 -11.08 -37.58 -34.63
C ARG A 1158 -10.45 -37.43 -33.24
N ASP A 1159 -9.23 -37.94 -33.08
CA ASP A 1159 -8.47 -37.86 -31.83
C ASP A 1159 -8.05 -36.43 -31.50
N VAL A 1160 -7.68 -35.60 -32.49
CA VAL A 1160 -7.38 -34.18 -32.34
C VAL A 1160 -8.64 -33.39 -32.01
N LYS A 1161 -9.79 -33.70 -32.63
CA LYS A 1161 -11.08 -33.09 -32.25
C LYS A 1161 -11.55 -33.57 -30.87
N ALA A 1162 -11.22 -34.79 -30.45
CA ALA A 1162 -11.52 -35.30 -29.12
C ALA A 1162 -10.58 -34.70 -28.06
N PHE A 1163 -9.30 -34.53 -28.39
CA PHE A 1163 -8.28 -33.88 -27.58
C PHE A 1163 -8.55 -32.37 -27.45
N ALA A 1164 -8.89 -31.70 -28.54
CA ALA A 1164 -9.32 -30.29 -28.52
C ALA A 1164 -10.60 -30.11 -27.69
N ARG A 1165 -11.58 -31.03 -27.80
CA ARG A 1165 -12.77 -31.05 -26.93
C ARG A 1165 -12.44 -31.34 -25.47
N SER A 1166 -11.45 -32.21 -25.20
CA SER A 1166 -10.96 -32.49 -23.86
C SER A 1166 -10.27 -31.27 -23.26
N ILE A 1167 -9.43 -30.56 -24.02
CA ILE A 1167 -8.77 -29.32 -23.59
C ILE A 1167 -9.79 -28.20 -23.39
N SER A 1168 -10.78 -28.05 -24.28
CA SER A 1168 -11.83 -27.04 -24.12
C SER A 1168 -12.81 -27.36 -22.99
N SER A 1169 -12.82 -28.60 -22.49
CA SER A 1169 -13.56 -29.00 -21.30
C SER A 1169 -12.79 -28.79 -19.99
N LEU A 1170 -11.51 -28.42 -20.08
CA LEU A 1170 -10.72 -27.96 -18.93
C LEU A 1170 -11.16 -26.54 -18.57
N ARG A 1171 -11.08 -26.23 -17.29
CA ARG A 1171 -11.47 -24.95 -16.71
C ARG A 1171 -10.36 -23.93 -16.89
#